data_AF-K7KJL9-F1
#
_entry.id   AF-K7KJL9-F1
#
_cell.length_a   1.000
_cell.length_b   1.000
_cell.length_c   1.000
_cell.angle_alpha   90.00
_cell.angle_beta   90.00
_cell.angle_gamma   90.00
#
_symmetry.space_group_name_H-M   'P 1'
#
loop_
_entity.id
_entity.type
_entity.pdbx_description
1 polymer ?
#
loop_
_entity_poly.entity_id
_entity_poly.type
_entity_poly.pdbx_seq_one_letter_code
_entity_poly.pdbx_strand_id
1 'polypeptide(L)'
;MDKILEADANNMSQHSSSSVVALAIKGNKKSKYVVQWALNKFVPEGMIIFKLIHVHGGIKGVPTPSTAFKKEVEWQTNQMLLPFKRMCEQRKVHVDVIVIESDDVATAIADEVAKGAITKLVVGASSRGLFKSKQKGMSTRISVSTPRFCTIYAISKGKLSIRPSDMPIDGNIIDDASESETSLSTSSSSNYTSTSQTESASVSSYAALQSSSLTTQRFQALSSINSALLSTNPSFADTNHSRGQSLDLGRENTASSSARNSDIDHALSRVSSCKSFISDTESWMYDQNSCKDVQLATTLPSPNRQAKYNLELEKLRIELRHAQGLHAVAQTEKIEASRKLNDLSKRRSEETMRMKEIISKEEKAKELAKLEREKYQDASREAEYLKECAEREAAEKKEMELRAIRAAKEKEKLEDALSGSTPQYRKFTWDEIILATSSFSEDLKIGMGAYGVVYKCNLYHTTVAVKVLTLNTNVNSKRKQFQQELEILSRIRHPNLLLLLGACPDHGCLVYEYMENGNLEDRLLRKNNTSPIPWFERFRIALEVASSLAFLHSSKPEPIIHRDLKPANILLDRNLVSKIGDIGLSTVLNSDNLSIMSKDTAPVGTLCYIDPEYQRTGLISPKSDIYAFGMVILQLLTAKPAIALAHKVETAIDSGNLTDILDPEAGAWPYQETLDLALLGLSCAELRRRDRPDLQDHVLPTLERLKEVVDRAQCSASIVTIKSKPPNHFICPILQDVMDDPCVAADGYTYDRKAIEKWLEENDKSPMTNMALPHKHLIPNYTLLSAILEWKSRES
;
A
#
# COMPACT_ATOMS: atom_id res chain seq x y z
N MET A 1 24.11 65.79 -30.49
CA MET A 1 23.93 66.28 -29.10
C MET A 1 22.55 65.92 -28.58
N ASP A 2 22.40 64.97 -27.65
CA ASP A 2 23.01 63.63 -27.49
C ASP A 2 22.56 63.08 -26.14
N LYS A 3 22.19 61.78 -26.09
CA LYS A 3 22.00 60.97 -24.86
C LYS A 3 20.86 61.49 -23.95
N ILE A 4 19.96 60.67 -23.44
CA ILE A 4 20.09 59.24 -23.07
C ILE A 4 18.89 58.47 -23.66
N LEU A 5 19.13 57.64 -24.68
CA LEU A 5 18.16 56.70 -25.28
C LEU A 5 18.83 55.37 -25.68
N GLU A 6 19.92 55.00 -25.01
CA GLU A 6 20.64 53.74 -25.19
C GLU A 6 20.84 53.07 -23.82
N ALA A 7 20.66 51.74 -23.77
CA ALA A 7 20.22 50.92 -22.62
C ALA A 7 18.74 51.18 -22.24
N ASP A 8 17.77 50.29 -22.45
CA ASP A 8 17.84 48.81 -22.62
C ASP A 8 17.25 48.26 -23.94
N ALA A 9 17.07 49.09 -24.97
CA ALA A 9 16.44 48.69 -26.24
C ALA A 9 17.13 47.54 -27.02
N ASN A 10 18.30 47.06 -26.58
CA ASN A 10 19.12 46.05 -27.27
C ASN A 10 19.06 44.64 -26.65
N ASN A 11 18.16 44.36 -25.71
CA ASN A 11 17.99 43.02 -25.12
C ASN A 11 16.63 42.35 -25.46
N MET A 12 15.99 42.79 -26.54
CA MET A 12 14.67 42.29 -27.02
C MET A 12 14.74 41.62 -28.41
N SER A 13 15.92 41.13 -28.81
CA SER A 13 16.15 40.52 -30.14
C SER A 13 16.90 39.18 -30.13
N GLN A 14 17.23 38.61 -28.96
CA GLN A 14 17.95 37.33 -28.84
C GLN A 14 17.30 36.32 -27.87
N HIS A 15 16.04 35.97 -28.15
CA HIS A 15 15.50 34.68 -27.72
C HIS A 15 15.19 33.83 -28.96
N SER A 16 16.10 32.89 -29.23
CA SER A 16 15.98 31.85 -30.25
C SER A 16 14.65 31.10 -30.11
N SER A 17 14.02 30.80 -31.25
CA SER A 17 12.77 30.05 -31.43
C SER A 17 12.48 29.03 -30.30
N SER A 18 11.67 29.46 -29.33
CA SER A 18 11.36 28.65 -28.15
C SER A 18 10.58 27.40 -28.56
N SER A 19 11.25 26.25 -28.51
CA SER A 19 10.76 25.01 -29.09
C SER A 19 9.72 24.34 -28.18
N VAL A 20 8.48 24.82 -28.27
CA VAL A 20 7.33 24.33 -27.52
C VAL A 20 7.00 22.87 -27.89
N VAL A 21 6.81 22.03 -26.88
CA VAL A 21 6.41 20.62 -27.03
C VAL A 21 4.92 20.45 -26.69
N ALA A 22 4.10 20.02 -27.65
CA ALA A 22 2.70 19.68 -27.39
C ALA A 22 2.52 18.21 -26.96
N LEU A 23 1.69 17.99 -25.94
CA LEU A 23 1.26 16.66 -25.48
C LEU A 23 -0.25 16.51 -25.71
N ALA A 24 -0.66 15.68 -26.67
CA ALA A 24 -2.06 15.35 -26.89
C ALA A 24 -2.50 14.25 -25.90
N ILE A 25 -3.31 14.61 -24.90
CA ILE A 25 -3.68 13.72 -23.78
C ILE A 25 -5.18 13.53 -23.60
N LYS A 26 -5.61 12.29 -23.38
CA LYS A 26 -7.02 11.91 -23.12
C LYS A 26 -7.36 11.89 -21.62
N GLY A 27 -6.51 12.41 -20.75
CA GLY A 27 -6.79 12.53 -19.30
C GLY A 27 -6.75 11.23 -18.49
N ASN A 28 -6.75 10.07 -19.14
CA ASN A 28 -6.77 8.76 -18.50
C ASN A 28 -5.39 8.36 -17.92
N LYS A 29 -5.37 7.30 -17.09
CA LYS A 29 -4.15 6.74 -16.48
C LYS A 29 -3.01 6.47 -17.50
N LYS A 30 -3.35 6.12 -18.75
CA LYS A 30 -2.38 5.84 -19.84
C LYS A 30 -1.66 7.10 -20.33
N SER A 31 -2.28 8.28 -20.16
CA SER A 31 -1.67 9.57 -20.49
C SER A 31 -0.45 9.90 -19.61
N LYS A 32 -0.34 9.31 -18.39
CA LYS A 32 0.83 9.51 -17.51
C LYS A 32 2.13 9.05 -18.17
N TYR A 33 2.10 7.96 -18.95
CA TYR A 33 3.27 7.44 -19.65
C TYR A 33 3.72 8.39 -20.78
N VAL A 34 2.78 9.04 -21.46
CA VAL A 34 3.06 10.02 -22.52
C VAL A 34 3.77 11.25 -21.93
N VAL A 35 3.24 11.79 -20.84
CA VAL A 35 3.82 12.93 -20.12
C VAL A 35 5.19 12.57 -19.53
N GLN A 36 5.33 11.42 -18.87
CA GLN A 36 6.60 10.97 -18.29
C GLN A 36 7.69 10.76 -19.35
N TRP A 37 7.34 10.16 -20.49
CA TRP A 37 8.28 9.96 -21.59
C TRP A 37 8.73 11.29 -22.18
N ALA A 38 7.79 12.21 -22.43
CA ALA A 38 8.11 13.52 -23.01
C ALA A 38 9.00 14.37 -22.07
N LEU A 39 8.71 14.36 -20.76
CA LEU A 39 9.56 15.02 -19.77
C LEU A 39 10.96 14.38 -19.73
N ASN A 40 11.06 13.05 -19.73
CA ASN A 40 12.35 12.35 -19.74
C ASN A 40 13.14 12.55 -21.04
N LYS A 41 12.48 12.82 -22.17
CA LYS A 41 13.13 13.03 -23.48
C LYS A 41 13.54 14.48 -23.73
N PHE A 42 12.62 15.43 -23.54
CA PHE A 42 12.83 16.81 -24.00
C PHE A 42 13.38 17.76 -22.95
N VAL A 43 13.21 17.50 -21.64
CA VAL A 43 13.81 18.37 -20.59
C VAL A 43 15.35 18.30 -20.61
N PRO A 44 16.00 17.13 -20.82
CA PRO A 44 17.45 17.08 -21.07
C PRO A 44 17.89 17.76 -22.38
N GLU A 45 16.99 17.94 -23.34
CA GLU A 45 17.22 18.70 -24.59
C GLU A 45 16.98 20.22 -24.41
N GLY A 46 16.86 20.71 -23.17
CA GLY A 46 16.62 22.13 -22.86
C GLY A 46 15.18 22.61 -23.06
N MET A 47 14.26 21.73 -23.45
CA MET A 47 12.87 22.11 -23.72
C MET A 47 12.10 22.26 -22.41
N ILE A 48 11.81 23.52 -22.03
CA ILE A 48 11.15 23.86 -20.76
C ILE A 48 9.74 24.47 -20.93
N ILE A 49 9.18 24.49 -22.15
CA ILE A 49 7.83 25.00 -22.43
C ILE A 49 6.98 23.89 -23.07
N PHE A 50 5.91 23.49 -22.39
CA PHE A 50 5.02 22.40 -22.80
C PHE A 50 3.57 22.88 -22.92
N LYS A 51 2.84 22.38 -23.93
CA LYS A 51 1.39 22.59 -24.11
C LYS A 51 0.64 21.27 -23.93
N LEU A 52 -0.24 21.17 -22.95
CA LEU A 52 -1.13 20.02 -22.75
C LEU A 52 -2.42 20.25 -23.53
N ILE A 53 -2.62 19.52 -24.63
CA ILE A 53 -3.81 19.64 -25.48
C ILE A 53 -4.79 18.52 -25.12
N HIS A 54 -6.00 18.92 -24.74
CA HIS A 54 -7.14 18.03 -24.51
C HIS A 54 -8.29 18.40 -25.45
N VAL A 55 -8.96 17.39 -26.03
CA VAL A 55 -10.16 17.59 -26.86
C VAL A 55 -11.32 16.80 -26.26
N HIS A 56 -12.44 17.49 -26.01
CA HIS A 56 -13.72 16.88 -25.64
C HIS A 56 -14.74 17.03 -26.76
N GLY A 57 -15.70 16.11 -26.83
CA GLY A 57 -16.80 16.19 -27.80
C GLY A 57 -17.74 17.36 -27.51
N GLY A 58 -18.49 17.80 -28.53
CA GLY A 58 -19.44 18.90 -28.40
C GLY A 58 -20.62 18.58 -27.47
N ILE A 59 -21.06 19.57 -26.69
CA ILE A 59 -22.17 19.40 -25.74
C ILE A 59 -23.52 19.41 -26.49
N LYS A 60 -24.02 18.21 -26.85
CA LYS A 60 -25.22 18.03 -27.70
C LYS A 60 -26.57 18.10 -26.96
N GLY A 61 -26.58 18.53 -25.70
CA GLY A 61 -27.78 18.79 -24.93
C GLY A 61 -27.46 19.66 -23.72
N VAL A 62 -28.20 20.74 -23.51
CA VAL A 62 -27.92 21.73 -22.48
C VAL A 62 -29.21 22.04 -21.70
N PRO A 63 -29.28 21.68 -20.41
CA PRO A 63 -30.21 22.29 -19.48
C PRO A 63 -29.78 23.74 -19.20
N THR A 64 -30.69 24.70 -19.33
CA THR A 64 -30.45 26.11 -18.99
C THR A 64 -30.15 26.24 -17.48
N PRO A 65 -29.15 27.02 -17.03
CA PRO A 65 -28.29 27.94 -17.79
C PRO A 65 -27.00 27.30 -18.33
N SER A 66 -26.76 27.51 -19.63
CA SER A 66 -25.62 26.98 -20.39
C SER A 66 -24.24 27.37 -19.82
N THR A 67 -24.13 28.56 -19.23
CA THR A 67 -22.89 29.12 -18.68
C THR A 67 -22.41 28.41 -17.41
N ALA A 68 -23.34 27.86 -16.61
CA ALA A 68 -22.98 27.07 -15.42
C ALA A 68 -22.47 25.69 -15.84
N PHE A 69 -23.19 25.01 -16.74
CA PHE A 69 -22.79 23.69 -17.24
C PHE A 69 -21.43 23.73 -17.97
N LYS A 70 -21.16 24.77 -18.77
CA LYS A 70 -19.87 24.88 -19.46
C LYS A 70 -18.70 25.10 -18.49
N LYS A 71 -18.88 25.93 -17.46
CA LYS A 71 -17.91 26.11 -16.37
C LYS A 71 -17.67 24.83 -15.56
N GLU A 72 -18.70 24.02 -15.34
CA GLU A 72 -18.57 22.72 -14.67
C GLU A 72 -17.74 21.73 -15.52
N VAL A 73 -18.00 21.64 -16.83
CA VAL A 73 -17.20 20.82 -17.76
C VAL A 73 -15.75 21.30 -17.83
N GLU A 74 -15.52 22.62 -17.86
CA GLU A 74 -14.18 23.22 -17.79
C GLU A 74 -13.48 22.91 -16.45
N TRP A 75 -14.20 22.98 -15.33
CA TRP A 75 -13.66 22.67 -14.00
C TRP A 75 -13.30 21.19 -13.85
N GLN A 76 -14.20 20.27 -14.23
CA GLN A 76 -13.92 18.83 -14.23
C GLN A 76 -12.76 18.48 -15.16
N THR A 77 -12.66 19.14 -16.32
CA THR A 77 -11.54 18.97 -17.25
C THR A 77 -10.22 19.43 -16.63
N ASN A 78 -10.20 20.62 -16.00
CA ASN A 78 -9.01 21.13 -15.32
C ASN A 78 -8.58 20.22 -14.14
N GLN A 79 -9.53 19.73 -13.33
CA GLN A 79 -9.24 18.80 -12.23
C GLN A 79 -8.70 17.45 -12.73
N MET A 80 -9.20 16.96 -13.86
CA MET A 80 -8.71 15.77 -14.54
C MET A 80 -7.29 15.98 -15.13
N LEU A 81 -6.98 17.20 -15.60
CA LEU A 81 -5.67 17.53 -16.17
C LEU A 81 -4.60 17.90 -15.12
N LEU A 82 -5.02 18.36 -13.93
CA LEU A 82 -4.17 18.81 -12.83
C LEU A 82 -3.04 17.84 -12.42
N PRO A 83 -3.23 16.49 -12.38
CA PRO A 83 -2.14 15.56 -12.09
C PRO A 83 -1.01 15.59 -13.12
N PHE A 84 -1.32 15.87 -14.39
CA PHE A 84 -0.32 15.98 -15.45
C PHE A 84 0.38 17.35 -15.42
N LYS A 85 -0.35 18.42 -15.12
CA LYS A 85 0.22 19.76 -14.87
C LYS A 85 1.29 19.70 -13.77
N ARG A 86 0.95 19.07 -12.64
CA ARG A 86 1.87 18.84 -11.50
C ARG A 86 3.11 18.03 -11.88
N MET A 87 3.02 17.06 -12.80
CA MET A 87 4.20 16.31 -13.28
C MET A 87 5.19 17.20 -14.06
N CYS A 88 4.70 18.18 -14.82
CA CYS A 88 5.54 19.17 -15.50
C CYS A 88 6.14 20.18 -14.50
N GLU A 89 5.30 20.72 -13.59
CA GLU A 89 5.72 21.67 -12.55
C GLU A 89 6.82 21.08 -11.66
N GLN A 90 6.70 19.80 -11.26
CA GLN A 90 7.73 19.05 -10.51
C GLN A 90 9.07 18.89 -11.26
N ARG A 91 9.09 19.06 -12.59
CA ARG A 91 10.30 19.06 -13.42
C ARG A 91 10.79 20.46 -13.79
N LYS A 92 10.24 21.52 -13.16
CA LYS A 92 10.49 22.94 -13.48
C LYS A 92 10.16 23.33 -14.93
N VAL A 93 9.20 22.62 -15.54
CA VAL A 93 8.71 22.88 -16.90
C VAL A 93 7.52 23.83 -16.84
N HIS A 94 7.56 24.93 -17.60
CA HIS A 94 6.42 25.80 -17.81
C HIS A 94 5.36 25.06 -18.64
N VAL A 95 4.11 25.07 -18.15
CA VAL A 95 3.05 24.22 -18.70
C VAL A 95 1.74 24.99 -18.90
N ASP A 96 1.38 25.13 -20.17
CA ASP A 96 0.12 25.69 -20.65
C ASP A 96 -0.90 24.56 -20.92
N VAL A 97 -2.20 24.85 -20.77
CA VAL A 97 -3.28 23.85 -20.82
C VAL A 97 -4.36 24.32 -21.77
N ILE A 98 -4.50 23.62 -22.89
CA ILE A 98 -5.44 23.96 -23.97
C ILE A 98 -6.55 22.92 -24.03
N VAL A 99 -7.78 23.37 -23.80
CA VAL A 99 -8.99 22.56 -23.89
C VAL A 99 -9.76 22.97 -25.14
N ILE A 100 -10.09 22.02 -26.00
CA ILE A 100 -10.78 22.24 -27.28
C ILE A 100 -12.10 21.46 -27.30
N GLU A 101 -13.19 22.11 -27.65
CA GLU A 101 -14.48 21.48 -27.93
C GLU A 101 -14.55 21.09 -29.41
N SER A 102 -14.50 19.80 -29.73
CA SER A 102 -14.63 19.30 -31.11
C SER A 102 -14.97 17.81 -31.17
N ASP A 103 -15.88 17.45 -32.08
CA ASP A 103 -16.20 16.06 -32.39
C ASP A 103 -15.11 15.35 -33.20
N ASP A 104 -14.23 16.08 -33.92
CA ASP A 104 -13.09 15.48 -34.62
C ASP A 104 -11.74 15.87 -34.01
N VAL A 105 -11.37 15.08 -32.99
CA VAL A 105 -10.10 15.13 -32.25
C VAL A 105 -8.87 15.18 -33.16
N ALA A 106 -8.89 14.54 -34.34
CA ALA A 106 -7.72 14.51 -35.22
C ALA A 106 -7.46 15.86 -35.91
N THR A 107 -8.52 16.54 -36.31
CA THR A 107 -8.48 17.84 -36.99
C THR A 107 -8.23 18.96 -35.97
N ALA A 108 -8.94 18.94 -34.84
CA ALA A 108 -8.75 19.91 -33.75
C ALA A 108 -7.31 19.98 -33.20
N ILE A 109 -6.60 18.85 -33.13
CA ILE A 109 -5.18 18.81 -32.73
C ILE A 109 -4.27 19.35 -33.84
N ALA A 110 -4.60 19.09 -35.11
CA ALA A 110 -3.83 19.59 -36.25
C ALA A 110 -3.94 21.12 -36.38
N ASP A 111 -5.13 21.68 -36.18
CA ASP A 111 -5.39 23.12 -36.27
C ASP A 111 -4.65 23.91 -35.19
N GLU A 112 -4.65 23.44 -33.94
CA GLU A 112 -3.90 24.10 -32.85
C GLU A 112 -2.37 23.91 -33.01
N VAL A 113 -1.89 22.81 -33.61
CA VAL A 113 -0.48 22.67 -33.99
C VAL A 113 -0.09 23.63 -35.12
N ALA A 114 -0.96 23.85 -36.10
CA ALA A 114 -0.76 24.83 -37.17
C ALA A 114 -0.70 26.25 -36.60
N LYS A 115 -1.75 26.65 -35.87
CA LYS A 115 -1.92 27.96 -35.22
C LYS A 115 -0.84 28.27 -34.19
N GLY A 116 -0.38 27.26 -33.45
CA GLY A 116 0.68 27.39 -32.45
C GLY A 116 2.11 27.21 -32.97
N ALA A 117 2.30 27.03 -34.29
CA ALA A 117 3.59 26.76 -34.94
C ALA A 117 4.40 25.61 -34.28
N ILE A 118 3.71 24.57 -33.79
CA ILE A 118 4.29 23.60 -32.85
C ILE A 118 5.16 22.57 -33.58
N THR A 119 6.47 22.62 -33.39
CA THR A 119 7.45 21.77 -34.10
C THR A 119 7.53 20.33 -33.58
N LYS A 120 7.09 20.06 -32.34
CA LYS A 120 7.12 18.73 -31.70
C LYS A 120 5.78 18.38 -31.04
N LEU A 121 5.13 17.33 -31.51
CA LEU A 121 3.87 16.79 -30.95
C LEU A 121 4.06 15.37 -30.42
N VAL A 122 3.55 15.09 -29.22
CA VAL A 122 3.59 13.76 -28.59
C VAL A 122 2.18 13.22 -28.42
N VAL A 123 1.94 11.97 -28.86
CA VAL A 123 0.61 11.35 -28.93
C VAL A 123 0.62 9.94 -28.34
N GLY A 124 -0.36 9.62 -27.49
CA GLY A 124 -0.59 8.25 -27.04
C GLY A 124 -1.14 7.35 -28.15
N ALA A 125 -0.39 6.32 -28.55
CA ALA A 125 -0.80 5.34 -29.55
C ALA A 125 -1.40 4.08 -28.91
N SER A 126 -2.40 3.48 -29.55
CA SER A 126 -3.00 2.23 -29.11
C SER A 126 -2.28 1.03 -29.73
N SER A 127 -1.91 0.05 -28.91
CA SER A 127 -1.33 -1.22 -29.37
C SER A 127 -2.33 -1.98 -30.24
N ARG A 128 -1.97 -2.27 -31.50
CA ARG A 128 -2.82 -3.07 -32.40
C ARG A 128 -3.02 -4.48 -31.83
N GLY A 129 -4.27 -4.85 -31.55
CA GLY A 129 -4.66 -6.25 -31.40
C GLY A 129 -4.90 -6.87 -32.78
N LEU A 130 -4.65 -8.17 -32.94
CA LEU A 130 -4.64 -8.85 -34.25
C LEU A 130 -5.99 -8.88 -35.00
N PHE A 131 -7.11 -8.57 -34.34
CA PHE A 131 -8.44 -8.54 -34.96
C PHE A 131 -9.26 -7.31 -34.55
N LYS A 132 -9.19 -6.22 -35.33
CA LYS A 132 -10.28 -5.23 -35.50
C LYS A 132 -10.26 -4.62 -36.91
N SER A 133 -11.45 -4.34 -37.43
CA SER A 133 -11.73 -3.97 -38.82
C SER A 133 -11.29 -2.54 -39.21
N LYS A 134 -10.86 -2.38 -40.48
CA LYS A 134 -10.75 -1.24 -41.42
C LYS A 134 -10.56 0.23 -40.96
N GLN A 135 -10.73 0.63 -39.70
CA GLN A 135 -10.53 2.02 -39.26
C GLN A 135 -9.07 2.31 -38.87
N LYS A 136 -8.46 3.33 -39.48
CA LYS A 136 -7.15 3.87 -39.06
C LYS A 136 -7.25 4.40 -37.62
N GLY A 137 -6.36 3.96 -36.73
CA GLY A 137 -6.38 4.36 -35.32
C GLY A 137 -6.13 5.85 -35.09
N MET A 138 -6.57 6.39 -33.95
CA MET A 138 -6.59 7.85 -33.71
C MET A 138 -5.20 8.51 -33.85
N SER A 139 -4.13 7.88 -33.34
CA SER A 139 -2.76 8.39 -33.52
C SER A 139 -2.32 8.43 -35.00
N THR A 140 -2.82 7.52 -35.84
CA THR A 140 -2.59 7.56 -37.29
C THR A 140 -3.53 8.50 -38.04
N ARG A 141 -4.66 8.94 -37.46
CA ARG A 141 -5.44 10.07 -38.01
C ARG A 141 -4.73 11.39 -37.71
N ILE A 142 -4.38 11.64 -36.44
CA ILE A 142 -3.59 12.80 -36.01
C ILE A 142 -2.30 12.92 -36.84
N SER A 143 -1.53 11.83 -36.96
CA SER A 143 -0.27 11.82 -37.74
C SER A 143 -0.41 12.12 -39.25
N VAL A 144 -1.63 12.09 -39.79
CA VAL A 144 -1.93 12.45 -41.20
C VAL A 144 -2.50 13.86 -41.29
N SER A 145 -3.37 14.27 -40.36
CA SER A 145 -3.95 15.62 -40.31
C SER A 145 -2.93 16.70 -39.92
N THR A 146 -1.96 16.39 -39.05
CA THR A 146 -1.01 17.38 -38.50
C THR A 146 0.00 17.88 -39.55
N PRO A 147 0.24 19.22 -39.66
CA PRO A 147 1.14 19.84 -40.64
C PRO A 147 2.53 19.21 -40.78
N ARG A 148 3.10 19.23 -41.99
CA ARG A 148 4.38 18.57 -42.33
C ARG A 148 5.61 19.12 -41.62
N PHE A 149 5.57 20.34 -41.08
CA PHE A 149 6.67 20.90 -40.27
C PHE A 149 6.76 20.32 -38.85
N CYS A 150 5.74 19.60 -38.38
CA CYS A 150 5.70 19.04 -37.03
C CYS A 150 6.29 17.61 -37.01
N THR A 151 7.26 17.36 -36.11
CA THR A 151 7.71 15.99 -35.80
C THR A 151 6.77 15.37 -34.76
N ILE A 152 6.27 14.17 -35.03
CA ILE A 152 5.21 13.52 -34.25
C ILE A 152 5.73 12.23 -33.60
N TYR A 153 5.68 12.18 -32.27
CA TYR A 153 6.13 11.06 -31.45
C TYR A 153 4.92 10.26 -30.95
N ALA A 154 4.64 9.12 -31.58
CA ALA A 154 3.53 8.23 -31.25
C ALA A 154 4.00 7.06 -30.36
N ILE A 155 3.47 6.98 -29.14
CA ILE A 155 4.04 6.13 -28.05
C ILE A 155 3.05 5.05 -27.61
N SER A 156 3.48 3.78 -27.56
CA SER A 156 2.67 2.68 -27.01
C SER A 156 3.51 1.62 -26.29
N LYS A 157 3.36 1.51 -24.96
CA LYS A 157 3.96 0.46 -24.10
C LYS A 157 5.41 0.09 -24.49
N GLY A 158 6.33 1.04 -24.43
CA GLY A 158 7.75 0.84 -24.78
C GLY A 158 8.09 0.89 -26.27
N LYS A 159 7.13 0.75 -27.19
CA LYS A 159 7.35 0.99 -28.62
C LYS A 159 7.10 2.45 -28.98
N LEU A 160 8.10 3.07 -29.60
CA LEU A 160 8.03 4.40 -30.19
C LEU A 160 7.81 4.29 -31.71
N SER A 161 7.06 5.23 -32.28
CA SER A 161 6.93 5.46 -33.72
C SER A 161 7.05 6.95 -33.95
N ILE A 162 7.91 7.37 -34.87
CA ILE A 162 8.17 8.79 -35.16
C ILE A 162 7.71 9.07 -36.60
N ARG A 163 6.97 10.17 -36.82
CA ARG A 163 6.92 10.83 -38.13
C ARG A 163 7.85 12.04 -38.06
N PRO A 164 8.95 12.11 -38.84
CA PRO A 164 9.75 13.33 -38.90
C PRO A 164 8.94 14.50 -39.49
N SER A 165 9.54 15.68 -39.44
CA SER A 165 9.10 16.85 -40.21
C SER A 165 9.75 16.86 -41.59
N ASP A 166 8.96 17.11 -42.64
CA ASP A 166 9.40 17.04 -44.05
C ASP A 166 9.90 18.39 -44.60
N MET A 167 10.32 19.31 -43.73
CA MET A 167 10.90 20.60 -44.11
C MET A 167 12.41 20.56 -43.85
N PRO A 168 13.27 21.03 -44.78
CA PRO A 168 14.70 21.11 -44.55
C PRO A 168 15.00 22.08 -43.42
N ILE A 169 16.00 21.73 -42.60
CA ILE A 169 16.62 22.64 -41.65
C ILE A 169 17.87 23.17 -42.37
N ASP A 170 17.89 24.46 -42.70
CA ASP A 170 19.07 25.11 -43.27
C ASP A 170 20.27 24.97 -42.32
N GLY A 171 21.38 24.39 -42.78
CA GLY A 171 22.49 24.08 -41.87
C GLY A 171 23.70 23.26 -42.36
N ASN A 172 23.90 23.11 -43.67
CA ASN A 172 25.17 22.70 -44.34
C ASN A 172 26.09 21.67 -43.65
N ILE A 173 26.20 20.45 -44.22
CA ILE A 173 27.43 19.90 -44.85
C ILE A 173 27.21 18.41 -45.23
N ILE A 174 27.18 18.16 -46.55
CA ILE A 174 27.84 17.09 -47.32
C ILE A 174 27.86 15.66 -46.70
N ASP A 175 27.27 14.62 -47.31
CA ASP A 175 26.34 14.56 -48.48
C ASP A 175 25.38 13.33 -48.29
N ASP A 176 25.01 12.36 -49.15
CA ASP A 176 25.39 11.91 -50.51
C ASP A 176 24.29 10.97 -51.10
N ALA A 177 24.40 10.62 -52.38
CA ALA A 177 23.78 9.51 -53.13
C ALA A 177 22.44 8.93 -52.59
N SER A 178 21.27 9.36 -53.10
CA SER A 178 20.59 8.79 -54.30
C SER A 178 20.02 7.36 -54.11
N GLU A 179 18.77 7.03 -54.45
CA GLU A 179 17.72 7.82 -55.14
C GLU A 179 16.31 7.22 -54.96
N SER A 180 15.30 8.03 -55.31
CA SER A 180 13.97 7.72 -55.92
C SER A 180 13.44 6.25 -56.01
N GLU A 181 12.14 5.94 -55.86
CA GLU A 181 10.96 6.82 -55.70
C GLU A 181 9.65 6.13 -55.22
N THR A 182 8.57 6.93 -55.27
CA THR A 182 7.10 6.70 -55.35
C THR A 182 6.53 5.29 -55.67
N SER A 183 5.24 4.98 -55.37
CA SER A 183 4.24 5.58 -54.46
C SER A 183 2.97 4.69 -54.31
N LEU A 184 2.00 5.15 -53.48
CA LEU A 184 0.54 5.05 -53.63
C LEU A 184 -0.05 3.84 -54.40
N SER A 185 -0.65 2.81 -53.78
CA SER A 185 -1.85 2.73 -52.92
C SER A 185 -3.20 2.49 -53.65
N THR A 186 -4.06 1.68 -53.02
CA THR A 186 -5.54 1.57 -53.21
C THR A 186 -6.04 1.03 -54.57
N SER A 187 -7.17 0.31 -54.68
CA SER A 187 -8.05 -0.34 -53.67
C SER A 187 -9.13 -1.21 -54.35
N SER A 188 -9.83 -2.05 -53.56
CA SER A 188 -11.22 -2.49 -53.80
C SER A 188 -11.43 -3.47 -54.97
N SER A 189 -11.79 -4.73 -54.71
CA SER A 189 -13.19 -5.25 -54.66
C SER A 189 -13.84 -5.32 -56.05
N SER A 190 -14.52 -6.37 -56.51
CA SER A 190 -14.96 -7.68 -55.98
C SER A 190 -16.10 -8.12 -56.92
N ASN A 191 -16.21 -9.42 -57.24
CA ASN A 191 -17.47 -10.21 -57.24
C ASN A 191 -17.46 -11.37 -58.27
N TYR A 192 -18.48 -12.24 -58.12
CA TYR A 192 -19.05 -13.16 -59.11
C TYR A 192 -18.41 -14.56 -59.33
N THR A 193 -18.92 -15.48 -58.50
CA THR A 193 -19.60 -16.74 -58.89
C THR A 193 -18.87 -17.86 -59.64
N SER A 194 -18.68 -18.96 -58.90
CA SER A 194 -19.26 -20.30 -59.16
C SER A 194 -18.82 -21.17 -60.34
N THR A 195 -18.51 -22.43 -60.00
CA THR A 195 -18.62 -23.66 -60.84
C THR A 195 -17.73 -23.76 -62.10
N SER A 196 -17.18 -24.92 -62.50
CA SER A 196 -17.25 -26.31 -61.97
C SER A 196 -16.04 -27.16 -62.44
N GLN A 197 -16.03 -28.43 -62.03
CA GLN A 197 -15.47 -29.65 -62.67
C GLN A 197 -15.00 -29.54 -64.15
N THR A 198 -13.99 -30.28 -64.65
CA THR A 198 -13.39 -31.56 -64.21
C THR A 198 -11.97 -31.79 -64.81
N GLU A 199 -11.20 -32.75 -64.27
CA GLU A 199 -10.18 -33.60 -64.97
C GLU A 199 -8.95 -32.96 -65.69
N SER A 200 -7.79 -33.63 -65.86
CA SER A 200 -7.22 -34.84 -65.22
C SER A 200 -5.68 -34.91 -65.36
N ALA A 201 -5.05 -35.79 -64.55
CA ALA A 201 -3.77 -36.49 -64.77
C ALA A 201 -2.48 -35.75 -65.21
N SER A 202 -1.53 -35.60 -64.27
CA SER A 202 -0.16 -36.15 -64.41
C SER A 202 0.58 -36.11 -63.06
N VAL A 203 1.55 -36.99 -62.82
CA VAL A 203 2.11 -37.28 -61.48
C VAL A 203 3.63 -37.37 -61.48
N SER A 204 4.30 -36.44 -60.76
CA SER A 204 5.65 -36.51 -60.15
C SER A 204 6.05 -35.09 -59.71
N SER A 205 6.65 -34.81 -58.54
CA SER A 205 6.99 -35.66 -57.39
C SER A 205 6.88 -34.83 -56.10
N TYR A 206 6.41 -35.42 -55.00
CA TYR A 206 6.38 -34.77 -53.69
C TYR A 206 7.49 -35.32 -52.78
N ALA A 207 8.51 -34.51 -52.52
CA ALA A 207 9.38 -34.68 -51.35
C ALA A 207 8.74 -33.95 -50.16
N ALA A 208 8.79 -34.56 -48.97
CA ALA A 208 8.02 -34.09 -47.83
C ALA A 208 8.69 -32.93 -47.07
N LEU A 209 7.87 -31.96 -46.63
CA LEU A 209 8.15 -31.13 -45.46
C LEU A 209 7.06 -31.42 -44.43
N GLN A 210 7.38 -32.27 -43.45
CA GLN A 210 6.46 -32.64 -42.39
C GLN A 210 6.22 -31.48 -41.41
N SER A 211 4.97 -31.28 -41.01
CA SER A 211 4.63 -30.45 -39.85
C SER A 211 5.09 -31.12 -38.56
N SER A 212 5.77 -30.38 -37.67
CA SER A 212 6.16 -30.87 -36.34
C SER A 212 4.94 -31.19 -35.46
N SER A 213 5.06 -32.21 -34.60
CA SER A 213 3.96 -32.68 -33.76
C SER A 213 3.61 -31.71 -32.62
N LEU A 214 2.42 -31.86 -32.03
CA LEU A 214 1.98 -31.05 -30.89
C LEU A 214 2.96 -31.11 -29.69
N THR A 215 3.65 -32.24 -29.52
CA THR A 215 4.70 -32.45 -28.50
C THR A 215 5.77 -31.35 -28.56
N THR A 216 6.19 -30.95 -29.76
CA THR A 216 7.18 -29.88 -29.97
C THR A 216 6.67 -28.52 -29.48
N GLN A 217 5.38 -28.23 -29.65
CA GLN A 217 4.78 -26.96 -29.22
C GLN A 217 4.66 -26.88 -27.69
N ARG A 218 4.34 -28.00 -27.02
CA ARG A 218 4.34 -28.08 -25.54
C ARG A 218 5.74 -27.90 -24.95
N PHE A 219 6.79 -28.45 -25.59
CA PHE A 219 8.18 -28.24 -25.17
C PHE A 219 8.62 -26.77 -25.22
N GLN A 220 8.23 -26.03 -26.27
CA GLN A 220 8.56 -24.60 -26.39
C GLN A 220 7.88 -23.74 -25.31
N ALA A 221 6.66 -24.09 -24.90
CA ALA A 221 5.96 -23.45 -23.79
C ALA A 221 6.68 -23.70 -22.43
N LEU A 222 7.10 -24.94 -22.15
CA LEU A 222 7.81 -25.29 -20.92
C LEU A 222 9.21 -24.67 -20.82
N SER A 223 9.96 -24.61 -21.93
CA SER A 223 11.26 -23.92 -22.01
C SER A 223 11.16 -22.45 -21.59
N SER A 224 10.07 -21.78 -22.01
CA SER A 224 9.79 -20.38 -21.69
C SER A 224 9.47 -20.15 -20.20
N ILE A 225 9.03 -21.19 -19.48
CA ILE A 225 8.70 -21.13 -18.05
C ILE A 225 9.95 -21.42 -17.20
N ASN A 226 10.73 -22.45 -17.53
CA ASN A 226 11.98 -22.76 -16.80
C ASN A 226 13.00 -21.60 -16.88
N SER A 227 13.06 -20.92 -18.03
CA SER A 227 13.91 -19.73 -18.21
C SER A 227 13.58 -18.56 -17.27
N ALA A 228 12.34 -18.50 -16.74
CA ALA A 228 11.91 -17.50 -15.76
C ALA A 228 12.02 -17.98 -14.30
N LEU A 229 12.25 -19.27 -14.06
CA LEU A 229 12.42 -19.85 -12.72
C LEU A 229 13.87 -19.88 -12.25
N LEU A 230 14.83 -19.96 -13.18
CA LEU A 230 16.28 -19.94 -12.87
C LEU A 230 16.82 -18.55 -12.47
N SER A 231 15.98 -17.52 -12.41
CA SER A 231 16.39 -16.14 -12.10
C SER A 231 15.80 -15.56 -10.79
N THR A 232 15.38 -16.39 -9.84
CA THR A 232 14.96 -15.93 -8.50
C THR A 232 15.24 -16.94 -7.39
N ASN A 233 15.77 -16.41 -6.27
CA ASN A 233 15.89 -17.02 -4.93
C ASN A 233 17.02 -18.06 -4.74
N PRO A 234 17.56 -18.16 -3.50
CA PRO A 234 17.94 -17.05 -2.63
C PRO A 234 19.30 -17.27 -1.93
N SER A 235 19.97 -16.19 -1.49
CA SER A 235 21.04 -16.27 -0.49
C SER A 235 20.87 -15.21 0.59
N PHE A 236 20.65 -15.66 1.82
CA PHE A 236 20.91 -14.84 3.01
C PHE A 236 22.42 -14.74 3.20
N ALA A 237 22.91 -13.54 3.52
CA ALA A 237 24.23 -13.33 4.11
C ALA A 237 24.14 -12.09 5.01
N ASP A 238 24.21 -12.29 6.33
CA ASP A 238 24.39 -11.20 7.27
C ASP A 238 25.77 -10.58 7.12
N THR A 239 25.85 -9.25 7.11
CA THR A 239 27.08 -8.55 7.53
C THR A 239 26.73 -7.29 8.33
N ASN A 240 26.63 -7.45 9.64
CA ASN A 240 26.76 -6.31 10.55
C ASN A 240 28.19 -5.77 10.45
N HIS A 241 28.35 -4.45 10.29
CA HIS A 241 29.54 -3.77 10.83
C HIS A 241 29.17 -2.43 11.44
N SER A 242 29.57 -2.28 12.70
CA SER A 242 29.38 -1.10 13.54
C SER A 242 30.74 -0.60 14.04
N ARG A 243 30.74 0.50 14.82
CA ARG A 243 31.89 1.36 15.22
C ARG A 243 32.35 2.26 14.06
N GLY A 244 32.75 3.52 14.28
CA GLY A 244 33.11 4.23 15.52
C GLY A 244 34.56 4.75 15.42
N GLN A 245 35.05 5.72 16.20
CA GLN A 245 34.49 6.54 17.30
C GLN A 245 35.04 7.99 17.13
N SER A 246 34.48 9.01 17.78
CA SER A 246 34.92 9.57 19.09
C SER A 246 33.81 10.54 19.55
N LEU A 247 33.29 10.55 20.79
CA LEU A 247 33.94 10.75 22.09
C LEU A 247 34.63 12.13 22.17
N ASP A 248 34.41 12.96 23.20
CA ASP A 248 34.47 12.59 24.62
C ASP A 248 33.21 12.84 25.48
N LEU A 249 33.25 12.46 26.77
CA LEU A 249 32.09 12.28 27.65
C LEU A 249 32.36 12.61 29.15
N GLY A 250 31.39 13.27 29.81
CA GLY A 250 31.18 13.15 31.27
C GLY A 250 31.61 14.34 32.17
N ARG A 251 31.25 14.35 33.46
CA ARG A 251 30.33 13.45 34.20
C ARG A 251 29.79 14.10 35.51
N GLU A 252 28.49 13.87 35.77
CA GLU A 252 27.75 13.90 37.07
C GLU A 252 27.58 15.19 37.93
N ASN A 253 26.30 15.42 38.28
CA ASN A 253 25.70 15.70 39.61
C ASN A 253 26.24 16.87 40.47
N THR A 254 25.41 17.71 41.14
CA THR A 254 24.20 17.36 41.92
C THR A 254 23.12 18.46 42.02
N ALA A 255 21.85 18.03 42.01
CA ALA A 255 20.72 18.44 42.88
C ALA A 255 20.13 19.89 42.91
N SER A 256 18.78 19.91 43.06
CA SER A 256 17.94 20.82 43.88
C SER A 256 17.82 22.34 43.59
N SER A 257 16.84 22.66 42.72
CA SER A 257 15.59 23.38 43.05
C SER A 257 15.52 24.82 43.63
N SER A 258 14.72 25.64 42.92
CA SER A 258 13.58 26.49 43.40
C SER A 258 13.78 27.90 44.00
N ALA A 259 12.77 28.75 43.72
CA ALA A 259 12.45 30.09 44.24
C ALA A 259 13.51 31.22 44.03
N ARG A 260 13.21 32.45 43.59
CA ARG A 260 12.09 33.42 43.77
C ARG A 260 12.03 34.13 45.13
N ASN A 261 12.16 35.48 45.06
CA ASN A 261 11.81 36.50 46.06
C ASN A 261 12.67 36.52 47.35
N SER A 262 12.86 37.65 48.04
CA SER A 262 12.84 39.08 47.64
C SER A 262 13.48 39.95 48.75
N ASP A 263 13.62 41.26 48.48
CA ASP A 263 13.59 42.38 49.45
C ASP A 263 14.72 42.65 50.47
N ILE A 264 15.33 43.84 50.29
CA ILE A 264 15.46 44.96 51.25
C ILE A 264 16.55 44.97 52.37
N ASP A 265 17.30 46.08 52.35
CA ASP A 265 18.08 46.81 53.37
C ASP A 265 19.19 46.19 54.26
N HIS A 266 20.41 46.69 53.97
CA HIS A 266 21.28 47.45 54.88
C HIS A 266 21.25 47.21 56.41
N ALA A 267 22.43 46.89 56.96
CA ALA A 267 23.06 47.70 58.03
C ALA A 267 24.55 47.37 58.27
N LEU A 268 25.43 48.40 58.18
CA LEU A 268 26.59 48.67 59.06
C LEU A 268 27.74 47.60 59.20
N SER A 269 28.97 47.93 59.61
CA SER A 269 29.76 49.18 59.65
C SER A 269 31.22 48.85 60.03
N ARG A 270 32.21 49.66 59.61
CA ARG A 270 33.41 49.94 60.41
C ARG A 270 33.84 51.41 60.25
N VAL A 271 34.17 52.04 61.38
CA VAL A 271 34.46 53.47 61.60
C VAL A 271 35.93 53.59 62.07
N SER A 272 36.71 54.64 61.72
CA SER A 272 36.93 55.88 62.51
C SER A 272 37.96 56.76 61.74
N SER A 273 37.96 58.10 61.68
CA SER A 273 37.69 59.19 62.66
C SER A 273 38.77 59.26 63.78
N CYS A 274 39.24 60.38 64.36
CA CYS A 274 38.74 61.74 64.64
C CYS A 274 39.91 62.79 64.48
N LYS A 275 39.87 64.12 64.72
CA LYS A 275 38.86 65.15 65.11
C LYS A 275 39.34 66.59 64.73
N SER A 276 38.58 67.62 65.13
CA SER A 276 38.84 69.08 65.01
C SER A 276 39.48 69.75 66.25
N PHE A 277 40.09 70.94 66.14
CA PHE A 277 39.68 72.21 66.83
C PHE A 277 40.63 73.42 66.56
N ILE A 278 40.36 74.57 67.21
CA ILE A 278 40.89 75.93 66.96
C ILE A 278 41.70 76.44 68.19
N SER A 279 42.81 77.17 67.96
CA SER A 279 43.23 78.33 68.79
C SER A 279 44.47 79.04 68.21
N ASP A 280 44.57 80.34 68.47
CA ASP A 280 45.66 81.24 68.07
C ASP A 280 46.92 81.14 68.96
N THR A 281 48.04 81.74 68.54
CA THR A 281 49.14 82.19 69.42
C THR A 281 49.91 83.34 68.73
N GLU A 282 50.36 84.32 69.52
CA GLU A 282 50.85 85.62 69.03
C GLU A 282 52.39 85.74 68.91
N SER A 283 52.79 86.69 68.05
CA SER A 283 53.85 87.71 68.25
C SER A 283 55.06 87.45 69.15
N TRP A 284 56.26 87.65 68.59
CA TRP A 284 57.41 88.22 69.32
C TRP A 284 57.93 89.46 68.57
N MET A 285 58.27 90.52 69.31
CA MET A 285 58.76 91.80 68.77
C MET A 285 60.26 92.00 68.98
N TYR A 286 60.89 92.79 68.11
CA TYR A 286 61.88 93.84 68.43
C TYR A 286 62.02 94.68 67.14
N ASP A 287 61.46 95.88 67.01
CA ASP A 287 61.64 97.14 67.77
C ASP A 287 63.00 97.82 67.54
N GLN A 288 63.00 98.94 66.80
CA GLN A 288 63.37 100.23 67.37
C GLN A 288 63.08 101.45 66.46
N ASN A 289 62.51 102.47 67.10
CA ASN A 289 62.61 103.93 66.87
C ASN A 289 62.12 104.54 65.52
N SER A 290 61.31 105.61 65.42
CA SER A 290 60.85 106.72 66.31
C SER A 290 61.40 108.10 65.90
N CYS A 291 60.54 108.91 65.28
CA CYS A 291 60.32 110.36 65.51
C CYS A 291 59.14 110.79 64.60
N LYS A 292 57.94 111.13 65.09
CA LYS A 292 57.51 112.29 65.89
C LYS A 292 57.57 113.66 65.18
N ASP A 293 56.41 114.03 64.62
CA ASP A 293 55.67 115.29 64.81
C ASP A 293 56.27 116.70 64.52
N VAL A 294 55.33 117.66 64.46
CA VAL A 294 55.47 119.13 64.52
C VAL A 294 55.71 119.89 63.19
N GLN A 295 54.58 120.14 62.50
CA GLN A 295 53.96 121.48 62.33
C GLN A 295 54.78 122.72 61.88
N LEU A 296 54.24 123.38 60.84
CA LEU A 296 54.27 124.84 60.54
C LEU A 296 55.48 125.51 59.82
N ALA A 297 55.11 126.47 58.95
CA ALA A 297 55.79 127.73 58.60
C ALA A 297 57.16 127.78 57.85
N THR A 298 57.07 128.18 56.57
CA THR A 298 57.73 129.38 56.00
C THR A 298 59.27 129.48 55.82
N THR A 299 59.68 129.86 54.59
CA THR A 299 60.97 130.48 54.15
C THR A 299 62.26 129.65 53.90
N LEU A 300 63.15 130.29 53.13
CA LEU A 300 64.42 129.92 52.44
C LEU A 300 65.68 130.04 53.36
N PRO A 301 66.95 129.76 52.93
CA PRO A 301 67.53 128.79 51.96
C PRO A 301 68.89 128.11 52.40
N SER A 302 69.54 127.36 51.47
CA SER A 302 71.02 127.10 51.35
C SER A 302 71.69 125.85 52.02
N PRO A 303 72.85 125.33 51.50
CA PRO A 303 73.01 123.87 51.29
C PRO A 303 74.38 123.19 51.64
N ASN A 304 74.46 121.84 51.47
CA ASN A 304 75.50 121.04 50.74
C ASN A 304 75.87 119.65 51.36
N ARG A 305 75.52 118.52 50.70
CA ARG A 305 76.05 117.14 50.90
C ARG A 305 75.73 116.23 49.68
N GLN A 306 76.69 115.49 49.12
CA GLN A 306 76.46 114.68 47.88
C GLN A 306 76.87 113.18 47.91
N ALA A 307 77.92 112.78 48.63
CA ALA A 307 78.65 111.54 48.30
C ALA A 307 77.96 110.19 48.65
N LYS A 308 77.04 110.13 49.63
CA LYS A 308 76.52 108.86 50.18
C LYS A 308 75.64 108.07 49.20
N TYR A 309 74.93 108.75 48.30
CA TYR A 309 73.82 108.17 47.54
C TYR A 309 74.19 107.04 46.55
N ASN A 310 75.42 106.98 46.07
CA ASN A 310 75.77 106.13 44.91
C ASN A 310 75.81 104.62 45.20
N LEU A 311 76.21 104.19 46.40
CA LEU A 311 76.37 102.77 46.72
C LEU A 311 75.02 102.07 46.97
N GLU A 312 74.13 102.76 47.69
CA GLU A 312 72.77 102.32 48.01
C GLU A 312 71.92 102.12 46.73
N LEU A 313 72.18 102.95 45.72
CA LEU A 313 71.54 102.93 44.41
C LEU A 313 71.84 101.65 43.60
N GLU A 314 73.04 101.06 43.73
CA GLU A 314 73.40 99.85 42.96
C GLU A 314 72.85 98.56 43.58
N LYS A 315 72.76 98.47 44.92
CA LYS A 315 72.05 97.34 45.57
C LYS A 315 70.59 97.29 45.14
N LEU A 316 69.91 98.43 45.17
CA LEU A 316 68.51 98.57 44.74
C LEU A 316 68.33 98.20 43.25
N ARG A 317 69.30 98.47 42.38
CA ARG A 317 69.28 98.05 40.95
C ARG A 317 69.36 96.53 40.75
N ILE A 318 69.93 95.77 41.68
CA ILE A 318 69.99 94.30 41.59
C ILE A 318 68.68 93.69 42.10
N GLU A 319 68.20 94.13 43.27
CA GLU A 319 66.94 93.68 43.85
C GLU A 319 65.74 94.01 42.93
N LEU A 320 65.74 95.21 42.33
CA LEU A 320 64.74 95.61 41.33
C LEU A 320 64.75 94.71 40.09
N ARG A 321 65.93 94.36 39.55
CA ARG A 321 66.04 93.45 38.39
C ARG A 321 65.54 92.04 38.71
N HIS A 322 65.83 91.54 39.91
CA HIS A 322 65.33 90.22 40.34
C HIS A 322 63.80 90.24 40.52
N ALA A 323 63.24 91.26 41.17
CA ALA A 323 61.80 91.44 41.31
C ALA A 323 61.09 91.59 39.95
N GLN A 324 61.68 92.33 39.00
CA GLN A 324 61.18 92.44 37.62
C GLN A 324 61.19 91.09 36.90
N GLY A 325 62.25 90.28 37.06
CA GLY A 325 62.34 88.93 36.50
C GLY A 325 61.26 87.99 37.04
N LEU A 326 61.09 87.92 38.36
CA LEU A 326 60.03 87.11 38.99
C LEU A 326 58.63 87.58 38.59
N HIS A 327 58.40 88.89 38.51
CA HIS A 327 57.13 89.45 38.04
C HIS A 327 56.84 89.09 36.57
N ALA A 328 57.85 89.09 35.70
CA ALA A 328 57.70 88.66 34.32
C ALA A 328 57.32 87.17 34.22
N VAL A 329 57.98 86.29 34.98
CA VAL A 329 57.64 84.86 35.05
C VAL A 329 56.21 84.67 35.53
N ALA A 330 55.83 85.28 36.66
CA ALA A 330 54.47 85.19 37.20
C ALA A 330 53.40 85.74 36.24
N GLN A 331 53.71 86.77 35.44
CA GLN A 331 52.83 87.23 34.37
C GLN A 331 52.70 86.20 33.23
N THR A 332 53.79 85.57 32.80
CA THR A 332 53.73 84.52 31.77
C THR A 332 52.96 83.27 32.24
N GLU A 333 53.19 82.81 33.48
CA GLU A 333 52.45 81.69 34.07
C GLU A 333 50.97 82.01 34.23
N LYS A 334 50.60 83.23 34.65
CA LYS A 334 49.21 83.69 34.70
C LYS A 334 48.53 83.68 33.33
N ILE A 335 49.24 84.07 32.28
CA ILE A 335 48.74 84.02 30.89
C ILE A 335 48.58 82.57 30.42
N GLU A 336 49.53 81.68 30.73
CA GLU A 336 49.44 80.26 30.35
C GLU A 336 48.35 79.51 31.12
N ALA A 337 48.19 79.76 32.42
CA ALA A 337 47.11 79.22 33.24
C ALA A 337 45.74 79.70 32.74
N SER A 338 45.62 80.99 32.37
CA SER A 338 44.41 81.53 31.73
C SER A 338 44.09 80.86 30.38
N ARG A 339 45.11 80.62 29.54
CA ARG A 339 44.96 79.87 28.29
C ARG A 339 44.46 78.44 28.53
N LYS A 340 45.12 77.70 29.43
CA LYS A 340 44.73 76.32 29.80
C LYS A 340 43.31 76.25 30.38
N LEU A 341 42.91 77.23 31.19
CA LEU A 341 41.55 77.34 31.74
C LEU A 341 40.51 77.56 30.63
N ASN A 342 40.80 78.43 29.66
CA ASN A 342 39.93 78.66 28.51
C ASN A 342 39.82 77.42 27.61
N ASP A 343 40.92 76.71 27.35
CA ASP A 343 40.92 75.45 26.59
C ASP A 343 40.10 74.35 27.29
N LEU A 344 40.22 74.23 28.62
CA LEU A 344 39.41 73.29 29.41
C LEU A 344 37.92 73.69 29.45
N SER A 345 37.61 74.98 29.53
CA SER A 345 36.24 75.50 29.46
C SER A 345 35.60 75.18 28.10
N LYS A 346 36.36 75.36 27.00
CA LYS A 346 35.94 74.99 25.64
C LYS A 346 35.70 73.48 25.49
N ARG A 347 36.62 72.62 25.96
CA ARG A 347 36.41 71.16 25.92
C ARG A 347 35.16 70.74 26.69
N ARG A 348 34.95 71.30 27.90
CA ARG A 348 33.74 71.06 28.69
C ARG A 348 32.45 71.45 27.96
N SER A 349 32.44 72.57 27.24
CA SER A 349 31.25 72.96 26.48
C SER A 349 31.01 72.06 25.25
N GLU A 350 32.06 71.66 24.54
CA GLU A 350 31.98 70.67 23.44
C GLU A 350 31.46 69.30 23.93
N GLU A 351 31.98 68.79 25.04
CA GLU A 351 31.52 67.55 25.70
C GLU A 351 30.05 67.65 26.16
N THR A 352 29.66 68.80 26.74
CA THR A 352 28.27 69.05 27.16
C THR A 352 27.31 69.05 25.95
N MET A 353 27.74 69.58 24.81
CA MET A 353 26.95 69.55 23.57
C MET A 353 26.84 68.14 22.99
N ARG A 354 27.94 67.36 22.96
CA ARG A 354 27.91 65.95 22.54
C ARG A 354 27.00 65.10 23.42
N MET A 355 27.03 65.30 24.75
CA MET A 355 26.16 64.58 25.69
C MET A 355 24.67 64.86 25.40
N LYS A 356 24.29 66.13 25.16
CA LYS A 356 22.92 66.51 24.78
C LYS A 356 22.49 65.86 23.45
N GLU A 357 23.39 65.77 22.48
CA GLU A 357 23.12 65.12 21.19
C GLU A 357 22.90 63.60 21.35
N ILE A 358 23.68 62.95 22.21
CA ILE A 358 23.53 61.52 22.54
C ILE A 358 22.17 61.27 23.21
N ILE A 359 21.82 62.05 24.23
CA ILE A 359 20.53 61.94 24.94
C ILE A 359 19.36 62.09 23.95
N SER A 360 19.37 63.11 23.08
CA SER A 360 18.30 63.31 22.10
C SER A 360 18.21 62.18 21.05
N LYS A 361 19.30 61.47 20.76
CA LYS A 361 19.29 60.27 19.92
C LYS A 361 18.75 59.06 20.67
N GLU A 362 19.09 58.90 21.95
CA GLU A 362 18.59 57.83 22.81
C GLU A 362 17.09 57.93 23.04
N GLU A 363 16.55 59.13 23.28
CA GLU A 363 15.11 59.39 23.39
C GLU A 363 14.36 58.97 22.13
N LYS A 364 14.83 59.40 20.95
CA LYS A 364 14.25 59.02 19.65
C LYS A 364 14.34 57.52 19.38
N ALA A 365 15.44 56.87 19.77
CA ALA A 365 15.59 55.42 19.65
C ALA A 365 14.62 54.66 20.57
N LYS A 366 14.42 55.13 21.81
CA LYS A 366 13.43 54.59 22.76
C LYS A 366 12.00 54.75 22.24
N GLU A 367 11.66 55.88 21.64
CA GLU A 367 10.33 56.17 21.10
C GLU A 367 10.03 55.31 19.85
N LEU A 368 10.99 55.18 18.93
CA LEU A 368 10.90 54.23 17.80
C LEU A 368 10.73 52.78 18.28
N ALA A 369 11.54 52.34 19.23
CA ALA A 369 11.46 51.00 19.81
C ALA A 369 10.19 50.76 20.65
N LYS A 370 9.46 51.81 21.04
CA LYS A 370 8.12 51.70 21.63
C LYS A 370 7.06 51.50 20.54
N LEU A 371 7.05 52.35 19.52
CA LEU A 371 6.13 52.28 18.38
C LEU A 371 6.25 50.94 17.61
N GLU A 372 7.47 50.43 17.46
CA GLU A 372 7.74 49.13 16.86
C GLU A 372 7.18 47.98 17.71
N ARG A 373 7.39 48.00 19.04
CA ARG A 373 6.84 46.99 19.95
C ARG A 373 5.31 46.99 19.94
N GLU A 374 4.68 48.16 19.89
CA GLU A 374 3.21 48.28 19.80
C GLU A 374 2.68 47.63 18.52
N LYS A 375 3.29 47.92 17.35
CA LYS A 375 2.94 47.26 16.09
C LYS A 375 3.12 45.73 16.13
N TYR A 376 4.18 45.23 16.76
CA TYR A 376 4.37 43.78 16.93
C TYR A 376 3.32 43.16 17.87
N GLN A 377 2.89 43.87 18.91
CA GLN A 377 1.82 43.41 19.81
C GLN A 377 0.45 43.41 19.11
N ASP A 378 0.18 44.38 18.24
CA ASP A 378 -1.05 44.42 17.44
C ASP A 378 -1.11 43.26 16.44
N ALA A 379 -0.03 43.06 15.66
CA ALA A 379 0.08 41.95 14.72
C ALA A 379 0.02 40.57 15.41
N SER A 380 0.56 40.43 16.62
CA SER A 380 0.47 39.20 17.41
C SER A 380 -0.98 38.88 17.81
N ARG A 381 -1.74 39.89 18.26
CA ARG A 381 -3.16 39.72 18.62
C ARG A 381 -4.04 39.38 17.42
N GLU A 382 -3.77 39.99 16.26
CA GLU A 382 -4.46 39.65 15.01
C GLU A 382 -4.15 38.21 14.57
N ALA A 383 -2.89 37.78 14.64
CA ALA A 383 -2.48 36.42 14.31
C ALA A 383 -3.10 35.35 15.25
N GLU A 384 -3.18 35.64 16.56
CA GLU A 384 -3.85 34.76 17.53
C GLU A 384 -5.36 34.64 17.25
N TYR A 385 -6.04 35.76 16.97
CA TYR A 385 -7.47 35.77 16.62
C TYR A 385 -7.77 34.99 15.32
N LEU A 386 -6.95 35.16 14.28
CA LEU A 386 -7.07 34.41 13.03
C LEU A 386 -6.82 32.91 13.24
N LYS A 387 -5.87 32.53 14.10
CA LYS A 387 -5.61 31.14 14.48
C LYS A 387 -6.81 30.51 15.20
N GLU A 388 -7.40 31.20 16.18
CA GLU A 388 -8.57 30.68 16.91
C GLU A 388 -9.78 30.50 15.96
N CYS A 389 -9.99 31.44 15.04
CA CYS A 389 -11.04 31.31 14.01
C CYS A 389 -10.82 30.10 13.09
N ALA A 390 -9.59 29.87 12.62
CA ALA A 390 -9.26 28.72 11.78
C ALA A 390 -9.40 27.37 12.53
N GLU A 391 -9.04 27.33 13.82
CA GLU A 391 -9.24 26.14 14.67
C GLU A 391 -10.73 25.83 14.90
N ARG A 392 -11.56 26.88 15.05
CA ARG A 392 -13.02 26.75 15.17
C ARG A 392 -13.67 26.22 13.88
N GLU A 393 -13.32 26.79 12.71
CA GLU A 393 -13.81 26.31 11.42
C GLU A 393 -13.40 24.84 11.17
N ALA A 394 -12.16 24.47 11.50
CA ALA A 394 -11.68 23.11 11.39
C ALA A 394 -12.44 22.13 12.32
N ALA A 395 -12.81 22.56 13.52
CA ALA A 395 -13.62 21.77 14.46
C ALA A 395 -15.06 21.57 13.94
N GLU A 396 -15.72 22.64 13.50
CA GLU A 396 -17.08 22.58 12.93
C GLU A 396 -17.13 21.69 11.69
N LYS A 397 -16.16 21.83 10.79
CA LYS A 397 -16.02 21.00 9.58
C LYS A 397 -15.86 19.51 9.92
N LYS A 398 -15.03 19.19 10.92
CA LYS A 398 -14.84 17.82 11.42
C LYS A 398 -16.12 17.28 12.07
N GLU A 399 -16.90 18.11 12.76
CA GLU A 399 -18.18 17.67 13.31
C GLU A 399 -19.23 17.42 12.20
N MET A 400 -19.30 18.29 11.19
CA MET A 400 -20.16 18.08 10.02
C MET A 400 -19.82 16.79 9.27
N GLU A 401 -18.53 16.47 9.11
CA GLU A 401 -18.08 15.20 8.54
C GLU A 401 -18.52 13.99 9.40
N LEU A 402 -18.37 14.06 10.72
CA LEU A 402 -18.83 13.02 11.66
C LEU A 402 -20.37 12.89 11.75
N ARG A 403 -21.12 13.97 11.46
CA ARG A 403 -22.58 13.93 11.32
C ARG A 403 -22.97 13.30 9.98
N ALA A 404 -22.31 13.67 8.88
CA ALA A 404 -22.54 13.12 7.54
C ALA A 404 -22.24 11.60 7.47
N ILE A 405 -21.16 11.14 8.10
CA ILE A 405 -20.81 9.71 8.19
C ILE A 405 -21.88 8.92 8.97
N ARG A 406 -22.46 9.50 10.04
CA ARG A 406 -23.56 8.87 10.78
C ARG A 406 -24.84 8.81 9.95
N ALA A 407 -25.24 9.93 9.34
CA ALA A 407 -26.41 9.99 8.46
C ALA A 407 -26.29 9.03 7.26
N ALA A 408 -25.09 8.86 6.69
CA ALA A 408 -24.84 7.88 5.63
C ALA A 408 -25.05 6.43 6.11
N LYS A 409 -24.53 6.07 7.29
CA LYS A 409 -24.75 4.73 7.89
C LYS A 409 -26.21 4.47 8.27
N GLU A 410 -26.93 5.48 8.75
CA GLU A 410 -28.36 5.34 9.05
C GLU A 410 -29.19 5.23 7.77
N LYS A 411 -28.84 5.96 6.71
CA LYS A 411 -29.45 5.82 5.39
C LYS A 411 -29.19 4.42 4.82
N GLU A 412 -27.94 3.95 4.82
CA GLU A 412 -27.54 2.59 4.40
C GLU A 412 -28.37 1.52 5.13
N LYS A 413 -28.48 1.63 6.46
CA LYS A 413 -29.29 0.72 7.30
C LYS A 413 -30.79 0.77 7.00
N LEU A 414 -31.33 1.92 6.56
CA LEU A 414 -32.72 2.07 6.13
C LEU A 414 -32.94 1.53 4.71
N GLU A 415 -31.98 1.72 3.80
CA GLU A 415 -32.02 1.18 2.43
C GLU A 415 -31.90 -0.37 2.46
N ASP A 416 -31.05 -0.94 3.32
CA ASP A 416 -31.02 -2.39 3.62
C ASP A 416 -32.38 -2.92 4.11
N ALA A 417 -33.02 -2.20 5.03
CA ALA A 417 -34.32 -2.59 5.59
C ALA A 417 -35.45 -2.51 4.56
N LEU A 418 -35.41 -1.50 3.67
CA LEU A 418 -36.35 -1.34 2.54
C LEU A 418 -36.10 -2.36 1.42
N SER A 419 -34.85 -2.80 1.22
CA SER A 419 -34.47 -3.79 0.21
C SER A 419 -34.93 -5.23 0.54
N GLY A 420 -35.33 -5.51 1.78
CA GLY A 420 -35.75 -6.84 2.25
C GLY A 420 -34.65 -7.91 2.29
N SER A 421 -33.46 -7.64 1.74
CA SER A 421 -32.30 -8.55 1.74
C SER A 421 -31.56 -8.53 3.08
N THR A 422 -32.28 -8.89 4.15
CA THR A 422 -31.66 -9.06 5.47
C THR A 422 -30.63 -10.21 5.39
N PRO A 423 -29.34 -9.98 5.71
CA PRO A 423 -28.32 -11.01 5.48
C PRO A 423 -28.54 -12.24 6.36
N GLN A 424 -28.59 -13.43 5.77
CA GLN A 424 -28.98 -14.66 6.48
C GLN A 424 -27.81 -15.32 7.26
N TYR A 425 -27.05 -14.50 7.99
CA TYR A 425 -25.91 -14.89 8.83
C TYR A 425 -26.06 -14.33 10.26
N ARG A 426 -25.53 -15.02 11.28
CA ARG A 426 -25.54 -14.52 12.66
C ARG A 426 -24.49 -13.42 12.85
N LYS A 427 -24.90 -12.24 13.34
CA LYS A 427 -23.93 -11.24 13.82
C LYS A 427 -23.42 -11.66 15.20
N PHE A 428 -22.10 -11.72 15.35
CA PHE A 428 -21.41 -11.98 16.62
C PHE A 428 -20.76 -10.68 17.13
N THR A 429 -20.69 -10.50 18.45
CA THR A 429 -19.95 -9.39 19.06
C THR A 429 -18.45 -9.66 19.03
N TRP A 430 -17.63 -8.64 19.27
CA TRP A 430 -16.18 -8.84 19.35
C TRP A 430 -15.77 -9.61 20.61
N ASP A 431 -16.47 -9.37 21.72
CA ASP A 431 -16.22 -10.03 23.00
C ASP A 431 -16.56 -11.54 22.93
N GLU A 432 -17.61 -11.92 22.22
CA GLU A 432 -17.93 -13.34 21.91
C GLU A 432 -16.78 -14.03 21.17
N ILE A 433 -16.16 -13.34 20.21
CA ILE A 433 -15.03 -13.87 19.43
C ILE A 433 -13.75 -13.92 20.29
N ILE A 434 -13.47 -12.90 21.11
CA ILE A 434 -12.33 -12.91 22.05
C ILE A 434 -12.47 -14.08 23.03
N LEU A 435 -13.64 -14.26 23.65
CA LEU A 435 -13.87 -15.34 24.61
C LEU A 435 -13.76 -16.72 23.95
N ALA A 436 -14.39 -16.92 22.79
CA ALA A 436 -14.37 -18.21 22.11
C ALA A 436 -13.01 -18.59 21.51
N THR A 437 -12.15 -17.61 21.20
CA THR A 437 -10.74 -17.80 20.78
C THR A 437 -9.76 -17.84 21.96
N SER A 438 -10.23 -17.74 23.20
CA SER A 438 -9.38 -17.62 24.41
C SER A 438 -8.32 -16.50 24.26
N SER A 439 -8.78 -15.30 23.87
CA SER A 439 -7.94 -14.15 23.52
C SER A 439 -6.95 -14.42 22.38
N PHE A 440 -7.41 -15.13 21.34
CA PHE A 440 -6.61 -15.53 20.17
C PHE A 440 -5.40 -16.41 20.51
N SER A 441 -5.58 -17.40 21.41
CA SER A 441 -4.50 -18.34 21.77
C SER A 441 -3.97 -19.09 20.54
N GLU A 442 -2.64 -19.20 20.45
CA GLU A 442 -1.94 -19.99 19.44
C GLU A 442 -2.29 -21.50 19.54
N ASP A 443 -2.70 -22.00 20.72
CA ASP A 443 -3.14 -23.40 20.90
C ASP A 443 -4.43 -23.72 20.12
N LEU A 444 -5.25 -22.70 19.85
CA LEU A 444 -6.51 -22.82 19.10
C LEU A 444 -6.33 -22.51 17.61
N LYS A 445 -5.13 -22.14 17.17
CA LYS A 445 -4.83 -21.72 15.80
C LYS A 445 -4.69 -22.93 14.87
N ILE A 446 -5.57 -23.01 13.88
CA ILE A 446 -5.61 -24.12 12.90
C ILE A 446 -5.06 -23.74 11.53
N GLY A 447 -4.79 -22.45 11.27
CA GLY A 447 -4.17 -22.02 10.03
C GLY A 447 -3.79 -20.54 10.01
N MET A 448 -2.83 -20.20 9.17
CA MET A 448 -2.43 -18.82 8.86
C MET A 448 -2.13 -18.73 7.36
N GLY A 449 -2.70 -17.74 6.68
CA GLY A 449 -2.54 -17.56 5.24
C GLY A 449 -2.62 -16.09 4.83
N ALA A 450 -2.55 -15.82 3.52
CA ALA A 450 -2.52 -14.46 3.00
C ALA A 450 -3.71 -13.59 3.45
N TYR A 451 -4.88 -14.20 3.67
CA TYR A 451 -6.13 -13.51 4.01
C TYR A 451 -6.37 -13.34 5.51
N GLY A 452 -5.73 -14.14 6.38
CA GLY A 452 -5.99 -14.09 7.82
C GLY A 452 -5.38 -15.24 8.62
N VAL A 453 -5.72 -15.26 9.91
CA VAL A 453 -5.49 -16.39 10.82
C VAL A 453 -6.82 -17.07 11.10
N VAL A 454 -6.83 -18.39 11.21
CA VAL A 454 -8.03 -19.19 11.50
C VAL A 454 -7.87 -19.91 12.82
N TYR A 455 -8.87 -19.77 13.70
CA TYR A 455 -8.91 -20.38 15.02
C TYR A 455 -10.08 -21.38 15.15
N LYS A 456 -9.84 -22.53 15.76
CA LYS A 456 -10.87 -23.49 16.19
C LYS A 456 -11.46 -23.01 17.51
N CYS A 457 -12.76 -22.73 17.51
CA CYS A 457 -13.44 -22.18 18.68
C CYS A 457 -14.68 -23.02 19.01
N ASN A 458 -15.25 -22.81 20.20
CA ASN A 458 -16.57 -23.33 20.57
C ASN A 458 -17.51 -22.15 20.83
N LEU A 459 -18.47 -21.91 19.93
CA LEU A 459 -19.50 -20.88 20.06
C LEU A 459 -20.85 -21.55 20.26
N TYR A 460 -21.50 -21.29 21.40
CA TYR A 460 -22.82 -21.84 21.73
C TYR A 460 -22.90 -23.38 21.57
N HIS A 461 -21.92 -24.08 22.14
CA HIS A 461 -21.74 -25.55 22.05
C HIS A 461 -21.50 -26.09 20.62
N THR A 462 -21.34 -25.21 19.62
CA THR A 462 -20.98 -25.56 18.24
C THR A 462 -19.48 -25.36 18.04
N THR A 463 -18.78 -26.38 17.54
CA THR A 463 -17.36 -26.23 17.15
C THR A 463 -17.29 -25.51 15.80
N VAL A 464 -16.52 -24.44 15.72
CA VAL A 464 -16.49 -23.50 14.58
C VAL A 464 -15.07 -23.13 14.18
N ALA A 465 -14.90 -22.68 12.94
CA ALA A 465 -13.67 -22.05 12.46
C ALA A 465 -13.86 -20.53 12.33
N VAL A 466 -13.08 -19.74 13.08
CA VAL A 466 -13.13 -18.27 13.05
C VAL A 466 -11.95 -17.73 12.24
N LYS A 467 -12.23 -17.16 11.07
CA LYS A 467 -11.28 -16.54 10.14
C LYS A 467 -11.18 -15.04 10.45
N VAL A 468 -10.03 -14.60 10.95
CA VAL A 468 -9.75 -13.20 11.38
C VAL A 468 -8.86 -12.53 10.33
N LEU A 469 -9.28 -11.40 9.75
CA LEU A 469 -8.50 -10.69 8.73
C LEU A 469 -7.23 -10.05 9.29
N THR A 470 -6.06 -10.47 8.77
CA THR A 470 -4.77 -9.88 9.12
C THR A 470 -4.50 -8.64 8.26
N LEU A 471 -4.70 -7.45 8.83
CA LEU A 471 -4.66 -6.15 8.14
C LEU A 471 -3.25 -5.62 7.78
N ASN A 472 -2.19 -6.38 8.08
CA ASN A 472 -0.79 -5.93 7.98
C ASN A 472 -0.35 -5.50 6.56
N THR A 473 -1.02 -5.99 5.51
CA THR A 473 -0.70 -5.70 4.11
C THR A 473 -1.98 -5.64 3.26
N ASN A 474 -1.97 -4.82 2.20
CA ASN A 474 -3.04 -4.75 1.18
C ASN A 474 -4.48 -4.65 1.74
N VAL A 475 -4.69 -3.88 2.82
CA VAL A 475 -5.96 -3.67 3.55
C VAL A 475 -7.17 -3.56 2.61
N ASN A 476 -7.10 -2.66 1.61
CA ASN A 476 -8.22 -2.38 0.71
C ASN A 476 -8.56 -3.56 -0.22
N SER A 477 -7.63 -4.49 -0.47
CA SER A 477 -7.90 -5.73 -1.21
C SER A 477 -8.53 -6.76 -0.29
N LYS A 478 -7.95 -6.97 0.89
CA LYS A 478 -8.47 -7.95 1.86
C LYS A 478 -9.88 -7.60 2.32
N ARG A 479 -10.16 -6.33 2.61
CA ARG A 479 -11.50 -5.86 3.01
C ARG A 479 -12.55 -6.06 1.91
N LYS A 480 -12.16 -5.96 0.63
CA LYS A 480 -13.04 -6.31 -0.49
C LYS A 480 -13.28 -7.82 -0.59
N GLN A 481 -12.26 -8.64 -0.40
CA GLN A 481 -12.38 -10.10 -0.40
C GLN A 481 -13.30 -10.58 0.73
N PHE A 482 -13.11 -10.05 1.94
CA PHE A 482 -14.00 -10.26 3.09
C PHE A 482 -15.46 -9.88 2.78
N GLN A 483 -15.69 -8.69 2.21
CA GLN A 483 -17.04 -8.22 1.89
C GLN A 483 -17.69 -9.08 0.80
N GLN A 484 -16.93 -9.50 -0.21
CA GLN A 484 -17.39 -10.36 -1.30
C GLN A 484 -17.76 -11.77 -0.80
N GLU A 485 -16.94 -12.34 0.09
CA GLU A 485 -17.17 -13.64 0.73
C GLU A 485 -18.42 -13.59 1.63
N LEU A 486 -18.54 -12.55 2.45
CA LEU A 486 -19.68 -12.30 3.32
C LEU A 486 -20.98 -12.10 2.53
N GLU A 487 -20.95 -11.30 1.46
CA GLU A 487 -22.13 -11.04 0.64
C GLU A 487 -22.62 -12.32 -0.05
N ILE A 488 -21.72 -13.08 -0.70
CA ILE A 488 -22.09 -14.31 -1.42
C ILE A 488 -22.62 -15.36 -0.44
N LEU A 489 -21.85 -15.71 0.60
CA LEU A 489 -22.23 -16.77 1.55
C LEU A 489 -23.41 -16.39 2.45
N SER A 490 -23.78 -15.11 2.53
CA SER A 490 -25.04 -14.70 3.20
C SER A 490 -26.31 -15.04 2.41
N ARG A 491 -26.19 -15.34 1.12
CA ARG A 491 -27.31 -15.55 0.19
C ARG A 491 -27.38 -16.97 -0.40
N ILE A 492 -26.27 -17.71 -0.44
CA ILE A 492 -26.20 -19.07 -1.02
C ILE A 492 -25.86 -20.14 0.01
N ARG A 493 -26.42 -21.34 -0.15
CA ARG A 493 -26.10 -22.53 0.66
C ARG A 493 -26.15 -23.77 -0.23
N HIS A 494 -25.16 -24.66 -0.10
CA HIS A 494 -25.06 -25.93 -0.83
C HIS A 494 -24.32 -26.95 0.06
N PRO A 495 -24.63 -28.26 0.03
CA PRO A 495 -23.98 -29.24 0.91
C PRO A 495 -22.44 -29.27 0.80
N ASN A 496 -21.91 -29.02 -0.41
CA ASN A 496 -20.48 -29.03 -0.72
C ASN A 496 -19.87 -27.61 -0.84
N LEU A 497 -20.51 -26.59 -0.26
CA LEU A 497 -19.91 -25.26 -0.04
C LEU A 497 -19.76 -25.02 1.46
N LEU A 498 -18.69 -24.36 1.87
CA LEU A 498 -18.39 -24.12 3.29
C LEU A 498 -19.42 -23.18 3.93
N LEU A 499 -20.15 -23.66 4.93
CA LEU A 499 -21.24 -22.93 5.56
C LEU A 499 -20.73 -21.78 6.43
N LEU A 500 -21.08 -20.55 6.03
CA LEU A 500 -20.98 -19.37 6.88
C LEU A 500 -22.10 -19.40 7.93
N LEU A 501 -21.73 -19.53 9.20
CA LEU A 501 -22.64 -19.48 10.35
C LEU A 501 -22.90 -18.02 10.78
N GLY A 502 -21.88 -17.16 10.66
CA GLY A 502 -21.97 -15.76 11.06
C GLY A 502 -20.72 -14.93 10.81
N ALA A 503 -20.73 -13.69 11.27
CA ALA A 503 -19.62 -12.75 11.10
C ALA A 503 -19.59 -11.68 12.19
N CYS A 504 -18.43 -11.06 12.38
CA CYS A 504 -18.26 -9.77 13.06
C CYS A 504 -17.67 -8.77 12.06
N PRO A 505 -18.51 -8.03 11.29
CA PRO A 505 -18.04 -7.22 10.16
C PRO A 505 -17.13 -6.05 10.53
N ASP A 506 -17.37 -5.42 11.68
CA ASP A 506 -16.56 -4.29 12.16
C ASP A 506 -15.08 -4.69 12.36
N HIS A 507 -14.84 -5.93 12.78
CA HIS A 507 -13.53 -6.52 13.05
C HIS A 507 -13.04 -7.47 11.93
N GLY A 508 -13.76 -7.54 10.80
CA GLY A 508 -13.34 -8.34 9.64
C GLY A 508 -13.27 -9.84 9.90
N CYS A 509 -14.17 -10.40 10.72
CA CYS A 509 -14.16 -11.82 11.10
C CYS A 509 -15.34 -12.60 10.51
N LEU A 510 -15.07 -13.80 9.99
CA LEU A 510 -16.06 -14.75 9.47
C LEU A 510 -16.04 -16.03 10.32
N VAL A 511 -17.22 -16.58 10.61
CA VAL A 511 -17.42 -17.77 11.44
C VAL A 511 -18.06 -18.85 10.60
N TYR A 512 -17.35 -19.95 10.41
CA TYR A 512 -17.78 -21.11 9.62
C TYR A 512 -17.99 -22.34 10.49
N GLU A 513 -18.63 -23.36 9.93
CA GLU A 513 -18.48 -24.73 10.43
C GLU A 513 -17.00 -25.14 10.51
N TYR A 514 -16.67 -25.98 11.50
CA TYR A 514 -15.33 -26.56 11.63
C TYR A 514 -15.23 -27.85 10.80
N MET A 515 -14.13 -28.00 10.05
CA MET A 515 -13.90 -29.11 9.13
C MET A 515 -12.78 -30.01 9.69
N GLU A 516 -13.13 -31.18 10.23
CA GLU A 516 -12.22 -31.95 11.10
C GLU A 516 -10.97 -32.50 10.38
N ASN A 517 -11.06 -32.81 9.09
CA ASN A 517 -9.93 -33.30 8.30
C ASN A 517 -9.09 -32.17 7.64
N GLY A 518 -9.39 -30.90 7.90
CA GLY A 518 -8.65 -29.77 7.34
C GLY A 518 -8.88 -29.60 5.83
N ASN A 519 -7.82 -29.32 5.07
CA ASN A 519 -7.87 -29.11 3.61
C ASN A 519 -7.32 -30.31 2.81
N LEU A 520 -7.77 -30.44 1.56
CA LEU A 520 -7.44 -31.54 0.67
C LEU A 520 -5.95 -31.56 0.27
N GLU A 521 -5.28 -30.40 0.20
CA GLU A 521 -3.83 -30.35 -0.12
C GLU A 521 -3.01 -31.05 0.98
N ASP A 522 -3.26 -30.69 2.24
CA ASP A 522 -2.57 -31.26 3.40
C ASP A 522 -2.89 -32.75 3.59
N ARG A 523 -4.11 -33.18 3.24
CA ARG A 523 -4.52 -34.58 3.32
C ARG A 523 -3.98 -35.45 2.18
N LEU A 524 -3.87 -34.93 0.95
CA LEU A 524 -3.17 -35.61 -0.14
C LEU A 524 -1.66 -35.70 0.11
N LEU A 525 -1.05 -34.64 0.67
CA LEU A 525 0.35 -34.64 1.12
C LEU A 525 0.58 -35.38 2.45
N ARG A 526 -0.48 -35.96 3.05
CA ARG A 526 -0.47 -36.70 4.33
C ARG A 526 0.28 -36.00 5.46
N LYS A 527 0.16 -34.66 5.55
CA LYS A 527 0.72 -33.89 6.66
C LYS A 527 0.21 -34.45 7.99
N ASN A 528 1.04 -34.32 9.02
CA ASN A 528 0.81 -34.87 10.37
C ASN A 528 0.55 -36.39 10.39
N ASN A 529 1.16 -37.14 9.45
CA ASN A 529 1.03 -38.60 9.29
C ASN A 529 -0.43 -39.08 9.13
N THR A 530 -1.28 -38.26 8.53
CA THR A 530 -2.69 -38.61 8.32
C THR A 530 -2.86 -39.79 7.36
N SER A 531 -3.94 -40.55 7.55
CA SER A 531 -4.27 -41.74 6.74
C SER A 531 -4.46 -41.35 5.26
N PRO A 532 -4.04 -42.19 4.30
CA PRO A 532 -4.35 -41.97 2.90
C PRO A 532 -5.86 -41.81 2.67
N ILE A 533 -6.27 -40.96 1.73
CA ILE A 533 -7.64 -40.94 1.23
C ILE A 533 -7.76 -42.08 0.20
N PRO A 534 -8.66 -43.07 0.37
CA PRO A 534 -8.88 -44.14 -0.61
C PRO A 534 -9.36 -43.60 -1.98
N TRP A 535 -9.12 -44.34 -3.06
CA TRP A 535 -9.49 -43.89 -4.41
C TRP A 535 -10.99 -43.56 -4.57
N PHE A 536 -11.88 -44.31 -3.91
CA PHE A 536 -13.34 -44.12 -4.02
C PHE A 536 -13.80 -42.83 -3.33
N GLU A 537 -13.18 -42.48 -2.20
CA GLU A 537 -13.37 -41.18 -1.55
C GLU A 537 -12.90 -40.04 -2.47
N ARG A 538 -11.77 -40.21 -3.18
CA ARG A 538 -11.26 -39.20 -4.13
C ARG A 538 -12.17 -38.99 -5.34
N PHE A 539 -12.78 -40.06 -5.84
CA PHE A 539 -13.83 -39.98 -6.87
C PHE A 539 -15.06 -39.22 -6.35
N ARG A 540 -15.52 -39.50 -5.11
CA ARG A 540 -16.65 -38.77 -4.50
C ARG A 540 -16.34 -37.28 -4.34
N ILE A 541 -15.15 -36.94 -3.85
CA ILE A 541 -14.67 -35.55 -3.73
C ILE A 541 -14.67 -34.83 -5.10
N ALA A 542 -14.31 -35.50 -6.19
CA ALA A 542 -14.40 -34.91 -7.54
C ALA A 542 -15.85 -34.58 -7.93
N LEU A 543 -16.80 -35.49 -7.70
CA LEU A 543 -18.23 -35.27 -7.96
C LEU A 543 -18.83 -34.15 -7.08
N GLU A 544 -18.52 -34.16 -5.78
CA GLU A 544 -18.95 -33.14 -4.81
C GLU A 544 -18.47 -31.73 -5.19
N VAL A 545 -17.21 -31.60 -5.61
CA VAL A 545 -16.65 -30.32 -6.09
C VAL A 545 -17.30 -29.89 -7.40
N ALA A 546 -17.52 -30.80 -8.37
CA ALA A 546 -18.21 -30.50 -9.61
C ALA A 546 -19.66 -30.02 -9.37
N SER A 547 -20.37 -30.66 -8.43
CA SER A 547 -21.74 -30.29 -8.02
C SER A 547 -21.80 -28.85 -7.48
N SER A 548 -20.89 -28.49 -6.55
CA SER A 548 -20.77 -27.13 -6.04
C SER A 548 -20.43 -26.10 -7.12
N LEU A 549 -19.53 -26.42 -8.05
CA LEU A 549 -19.23 -25.54 -9.18
C LEU A 549 -20.46 -25.34 -10.07
N ALA A 550 -21.25 -26.39 -10.33
CA ALA A 550 -22.45 -26.29 -11.16
C ALA A 550 -23.53 -25.43 -10.49
N PHE A 551 -23.68 -25.52 -9.17
CA PHE A 551 -24.54 -24.64 -8.37
C PHE A 551 -24.08 -23.17 -8.43
N LEU A 552 -22.79 -22.89 -8.28
CA LEU A 552 -22.22 -21.53 -8.43
C LEU A 552 -22.41 -20.99 -9.86
N HIS A 553 -22.16 -21.81 -10.88
CA HIS A 553 -22.26 -21.44 -12.30
C HIS A 553 -23.70 -21.35 -12.81
N SER A 554 -24.68 -21.95 -12.12
CA SER A 554 -26.12 -21.85 -12.44
C SER A 554 -26.89 -20.82 -11.60
N SER A 555 -26.19 -20.15 -10.68
CA SER A 555 -26.77 -19.10 -9.82
C SER A 555 -27.38 -17.96 -10.64
N LYS A 556 -28.46 -17.37 -10.11
CA LYS A 556 -29.24 -16.29 -10.74
C LYS A 556 -29.35 -15.07 -9.80
N PRO A 557 -29.44 -13.83 -10.32
CA PRO A 557 -29.56 -13.46 -11.73
C PRO A 557 -28.33 -13.75 -12.59
N GLU A 558 -27.16 -13.91 -11.98
CA GLU A 558 -25.87 -13.99 -12.67
C GLU A 558 -24.99 -15.11 -12.10
N PRO A 559 -24.14 -15.77 -12.93
CA PRO A 559 -23.29 -16.86 -12.48
C PRO A 559 -22.13 -16.38 -11.60
N ILE A 560 -21.81 -17.17 -10.57
CA ILE A 560 -20.71 -16.92 -9.63
C ILE A 560 -19.51 -17.77 -10.05
N ILE A 561 -18.38 -17.13 -10.38
CA ILE A 561 -17.12 -17.82 -10.70
C ILE A 561 -16.22 -17.80 -9.47
N HIS A 562 -15.62 -18.94 -9.10
CA HIS A 562 -14.83 -19.11 -7.88
C HIS A 562 -13.42 -18.49 -7.95
N ARG A 563 -12.75 -18.62 -9.10
CA ARG A 563 -11.47 -17.99 -9.47
C ARG A 563 -10.21 -18.45 -8.74
N ASP A 564 -10.33 -19.04 -7.56
CA ASP A 564 -9.20 -19.63 -6.80
C ASP A 564 -9.54 -21.02 -6.26
N LEU A 565 -10.07 -21.88 -7.13
CA LEU A 565 -10.26 -23.30 -6.82
C LEU A 565 -8.89 -24.02 -6.82
N LYS A 566 -8.62 -24.76 -5.75
CA LYS A 566 -7.39 -25.55 -5.53
C LYS A 566 -7.60 -26.50 -4.34
N PRO A 567 -6.80 -27.56 -4.15
CA PRO A 567 -6.95 -28.48 -3.02
C PRO A 567 -6.87 -27.79 -1.64
N ALA A 568 -6.06 -26.75 -1.48
CA ALA A 568 -5.99 -25.98 -0.22
C ALA A 568 -7.28 -25.20 0.13
N ASN A 569 -8.17 -24.96 -0.85
CA ASN A 569 -9.47 -24.30 -0.68
C ASN A 569 -10.65 -25.30 -0.68
N ILE A 570 -10.38 -26.61 -0.70
CA ILE A 570 -11.36 -27.68 -0.55
C ILE A 570 -11.15 -28.28 0.84
N LEU A 571 -12.11 -28.09 1.74
CA LEU A 571 -12.05 -28.59 3.12
C LEU A 571 -12.81 -29.92 3.25
N LEU A 572 -12.39 -30.77 4.19
CA LEU A 572 -12.95 -32.11 4.42
C LEU A 572 -13.49 -32.22 5.85
N ASP A 573 -14.74 -32.67 6.01
CA ASP A 573 -15.32 -32.93 7.34
C ASP A 573 -14.80 -34.26 7.93
N ARG A 574 -15.27 -34.63 9.13
CA ARG A 574 -15.00 -35.92 9.77
C ARG A 574 -15.28 -37.16 8.90
N ASN A 575 -16.20 -37.07 7.95
CA ASN A 575 -16.63 -38.13 7.05
C ASN A 575 -15.95 -38.06 5.66
N LEU A 576 -14.99 -37.15 5.47
CA LEU A 576 -14.36 -36.82 4.18
C LEU A 576 -15.35 -36.29 3.13
N VAL A 577 -16.48 -35.70 3.54
CA VAL A 577 -17.33 -34.90 2.66
C VAL A 577 -16.63 -33.57 2.40
N SER A 578 -16.48 -33.23 1.13
CA SER A 578 -15.75 -32.05 0.69
C SER A 578 -16.63 -30.81 0.58
N LYS A 579 -16.05 -29.65 0.94
CA LYS A 579 -16.68 -28.34 0.83
C LYS A 579 -15.71 -27.30 0.28
N ILE A 580 -16.12 -26.57 -0.76
CA ILE A 580 -15.32 -25.46 -1.31
C ILE A 580 -15.46 -24.23 -0.41
N GLY A 581 -14.34 -23.60 -0.06
CA GLY A 581 -14.28 -22.36 0.72
C GLY A 581 -13.32 -21.32 0.12
N ASP A 582 -13.11 -20.22 0.84
CA ASP A 582 -12.30 -19.06 0.41
C ASP A 582 -12.87 -18.34 -0.84
N ILE A 583 -14.20 -18.22 -0.88
CA ILE A 583 -15.00 -17.61 -1.95
C ILE A 583 -14.69 -16.11 -2.14
N GLY A 584 -13.90 -15.47 -1.27
CA GLY A 584 -13.58 -14.04 -1.33
C GLY A 584 -12.86 -13.54 -2.58
N LEU A 585 -12.32 -14.41 -3.44
CA LEU A 585 -11.82 -14.03 -4.76
C LEU A 585 -12.87 -14.07 -5.88
N SER A 586 -14.07 -14.60 -5.61
CA SER A 586 -15.11 -14.86 -6.61
C SER A 586 -15.62 -13.60 -7.30
N THR A 587 -16.31 -13.77 -8.44
CA THR A 587 -16.97 -12.67 -9.14
C THR A 587 -18.33 -13.08 -9.67
N VAL A 588 -19.28 -12.16 -9.58
CA VAL A 588 -20.59 -12.22 -10.23
C VAL A 588 -20.44 -11.58 -11.61
N LEU A 589 -20.86 -12.25 -12.68
CA LEU A 589 -20.79 -11.71 -14.04
C LEU A 589 -22.06 -10.94 -14.42
N ASN A 590 -22.06 -9.61 -14.37
CA ASN A 590 -23.21 -8.82 -14.84
C ASN A 590 -23.42 -8.97 -16.36
N SER A 591 -24.57 -9.51 -16.77
CA SER A 591 -24.95 -9.85 -18.15
C SER A 591 -25.01 -8.66 -19.11
N ASP A 592 -25.30 -7.45 -18.60
CA ASP A 592 -25.20 -6.19 -19.36
C ASP A 592 -23.80 -5.95 -19.95
N ASN A 593 -22.79 -6.66 -19.45
CA ASN A 593 -21.41 -6.59 -19.93
C ASN A 593 -20.93 -7.97 -20.42
N LEU A 594 -21.48 -8.43 -21.55
CA LEU A 594 -21.08 -9.63 -22.31
C LEU A 594 -19.58 -9.75 -22.71
N SER A 595 -18.73 -8.83 -22.26
CA SER A 595 -17.30 -9.10 -22.04
C SER A 595 -16.71 -8.18 -20.95
N ILE A 596 -16.96 -8.46 -19.67
CA ILE A 596 -16.28 -7.77 -18.55
C ILE A 596 -14.76 -7.97 -18.71
N MET A 597 -14.11 -6.92 -19.17
CA MET A 597 -12.67 -6.86 -19.33
C MET A 597 -12.02 -6.64 -17.96
N SER A 598 -11.55 -7.71 -17.31
CA SER A 598 -10.59 -7.59 -16.20
C SER A 598 -9.19 -7.20 -16.73
N LYS A 599 -9.11 -6.10 -17.49
CA LYS A 599 -7.88 -5.58 -18.14
C LYS A 599 -7.21 -4.45 -17.37
N ASP A 600 -7.87 -3.94 -16.33
CA ASP A 600 -7.34 -2.95 -15.39
C ASP A 600 -6.94 -3.56 -14.02
N THR A 601 -7.13 -4.89 -13.86
CA THR A 601 -6.66 -5.69 -12.72
C THR A 601 -5.78 -6.83 -13.26
N ALA A 602 -4.70 -7.19 -12.57
CA ALA A 602 -3.91 -8.38 -12.94
C ALA A 602 -4.74 -9.67 -12.75
N PRO A 603 -4.45 -10.77 -13.48
CA PRO A 603 -5.04 -12.08 -13.20
C PRO A 603 -4.80 -12.47 -11.74
N VAL A 604 -5.88 -12.75 -11.01
CA VAL A 604 -5.84 -13.19 -9.61
C VAL A 604 -6.28 -14.64 -9.52
N GLY A 605 -5.60 -15.41 -8.67
CA GLY A 605 -5.74 -16.85 -8.44
C GLY A 605 -4.39 -17.45 -8.05
N THR A 606 -4.36 -18.73 -7.67
CA THR A 606 -3.13 -19.44 -7.28
C THR A 606 -2.39 -20.02 -8.49
N LEU A 607 -1.07 -19.81 -8.56
CA LEU A 607 -0.22 -20.31 -9.64
C LEU A 607 -0.41 -21.82 -9.87
N CYS A 608 -0.33 -22.26 -11.14
CA CYS A 608 -0.72 -23.58 -11.65
C CYS A 608 -2.23 -23.88 -11.71
N TYR A 609 -3.10 -23.11 -11.04
CA TYR A 609 -4.56 -23.26 -11.15
C TYR A 609 -5.24 -22.12 -11.94
N ILE A 610 -4.53 -21.01 -12.22
CA ILE A 610 -5.03 -19.93 -13.08
C ILE A 610 -5.21 -20.44 -14.52
N ASP A 611 -6.44 -20.33 -15.05
CA ASP A 611 -6.75 -20.58 -16.47
C ASP A 611 -5.79 -19.78 -17.38
N PRO A 612 -4.97 -20.45 -18.23
CA PRO A 612 -3.95 -19.78 -19.05
C PRO A 612 -4.54 -18.83 -20.10
N GLU A 613 -5.79 -19.05 -20.53
CA GLU A 613 -6.50 -18.10 -21.40
C GLU A 613 -6.94 -16.85 -20.64
N TYR A 614 -7.44 -16.98 -19.41
CA TYR A 614 -7.73 -15.85 -18.51
C TYR A 614 -6.44 -15.08 -18.16
N GLN A 615 -5.35 -15.78 -17.83
CA GLN A 615 -4.03 -15.17 -17.57
C GLN A 615 -3.52 -14.35 -18.77
N ARG A 616 -3.71 -14.86 -20.00
CA ARG A 616 -3.29 -14.19 -21.24
C ARG A 616 -4.21 -13.04 -21.68
N THR A 617 -5.51 -13.11 -21.41
CA THR A 617 -6.52 -12.22 -22.02
C THR A 617 -7.16 -11.21 -21.06
N GLY A 618 -7.16 -11.49 -19.75
CA GLY A 618 -7.96 -10.76 -18.77
C GLY A 618 -9.48 -10.95 -18.95
N LEU A 619 -9.91 -12.03 -19.62
CA LEU A 619 -11.30 -12.42 -19.77
C LEU A 619 -11.57 -13.66 -18.92
N ILE A 620 -12.56 -13.63 -18.05
CA ILE A 620 -12.93 -14.73 -17.17
C ILE A 620 -14.30 -15.33 -17.54
N SER A 621 -14.55 -16.58 -17.17
CA SER A 621 -15.81 -17.29 -17.43
C SER A 621 -15.92 -18.53 -16.52
N PRO A 622 -17.09 -19.19 -16.40
CA PRO A 622 -17.22 -20.49 -15.72
C PRO A 622 -16.14 -21.52 -16.13
N LYS A 623 -15.83 -21.60 -17.42
CA LYS A 623 -14.74 -22.43 -18.01
C LYS A 623 -13.33 -22.15 -17.46
N SER A 624 -13.13 -21.09 -16.67
CA SER A 624 -11.88 -20.82 -15.95
C SER A 624 -11.75 -21.62 -14.66
N ASP A 625 -12.87 -21.86 -13.95
CA ASP A 625 -12.88 -22.78 -12.80
C ASP A 625 -12.75 -24.24 -13.25
N ILE A 626 -13.26 -24.58 -14.45
CA ILE A 626 -13.13 -25.93 -15.04
C ILE A 626 -11.66 -26.30 -15.27
N TYR A 627 -10.81 -25.34 -15.66
CA TYR A 627 -9.36 -25.56 -15.76
C TYR A 627 -8.75 -25.93 -14.40
N ALA A 628 -9.08 -25.16 -13.36
CA ALA A 628 -8.63 -25.43 -12.00
C ALA A 628 -9.15 -26.78 -11.46
N PHE A 629 -10.41 -27.14 -11.80
CA PHE A 629 -11.01 -28.41 -11.45
C PHE A 629 -10.33 -29.60 -12.15
N GLY A 630 -9.96 -29.45 -13.42
CA GLY A 630 -9.12 -30.44 -14.12
C GLY A 630 -7.80 -30.68 -13.40
N MET A 631 -7.11 -29.62 -12.95
CA MET A 631 -5.90 -29.75 -12.15
C MET A 631 -6.15 -30.43 -10.80
N VAL A 632 -7.28 -30.16 -10.13
CA VAL A 632 -7.69 -30.86 -8.89
C VAL A 632 -7.92 -32.36 -9.13
N ILE A 633 -8.60 -32.76 -10.21
CA ILE A 633 -8.77 -34.18 -10.58
C ILE A 633 -7.41 -34.87 -10.74
N LEU A 634 -6.49 -34.26 -11.48
CA LEU A 634 -5.16 -34.84 -11.71
C LEU A 634 -4.35 -34.98 -10.42
N GLN A 635 -4.56 -34.10 -9.42
CA GLN A 635 -3.93 -34.23 -8.10
C GLN A 635 -4.61 -35.28 -7.20
N LEU A 636 -5.94 -35.42 -7.28
CA LEU A 636 -6.66 -36.51 -6.61
C LEU A 636 -6.13 -37.88 -7.05
N LEU A 637 -5.94 -38.08 -8.36
CA LEU A 637 -5.41 -39.32 -8.93
C LEU A 637 -3.95 -39.63 -8.52
N THR A 638 -3.11 -38.61 -8.37
CA THR A 638 -1.65 -38.79 -8.36
C THR A 638 -0.96 -38.39 -7.04
N ALA A 639 -1.64 -37.63 -6.17
CA ALA A 639 -1.09 -36.92 -5.00
C ALA A 639 0.15 -36.04 -5.27
N LYS A 640 0.46 -35.75 -6.54
CA LYS A 640 1.68 -35.04 -6.95
C LYS A 640 1.46 -33.52 -7.05
N PRO A 641 2.52 -32.69 -6.93
CA PRO A 641 2.40 -31.24 -7.10
C PRO A 641 1.90 -30.87 -8.50
N ALA A 642 1.05 -29.84 -8.60
CA ALA A 642 0.42 -29.40 -9.85
C ALA A 642 1.42 -29.00 -10.98
N ILE A 643 2.69 -28.73 -10.67
CA ILE A 643 3.68 -28.25 -11.63
C ILE A 643 4.00 -29.30 -12.72
N ALA A 644 3.70 -28.92 -13.96
CA ALA A 644 3.71 -29.77 -15.16
C ALA A 644 2.87 -31.06 -15.05
N LEU A 645 1.88 -31.12 -14.14
CA LEU A 645 1.16 -32.37 -13.84
C LEU A 645 0.34 -32.91 -15.02
N ALA A 646 -0.39 -32.04 -15.73
CA ALA A 646 -1.16 -32.44 -16.91
C ALA A 646 -0.29 -33.12 -17.98
N HIS A 647 0.87 -32.53 -18.32
CA HIS A 647 1.82 -33.15 -19.26
C HIS A 647 2.31 -34.51 -18.76
N LYS A 648 2.59 -34.67 -17.46
CA LYS A 648 3.06 -35.95 -16.91
C LYS A 648 1.98 -37.05 -17.00
N VAL A 649 0.72 -36.72 -16.70
CA VAL A 649 -0.40 -37.67 -16.80
C VAL A 649 -0.70 -38.01 -18.26
N GLU A 650 -0.71 -37.02 -19.14
CA GLU A 650 -0.87 -37.22 -20.59
C GLU A 650 0.23 -38.13 -21.16
N THR A 651 1.51 -37.86 -20.85
CA THR A 651 2.63 -38.72 -21.29
C THR A 651 2.52 -40.14 -20.73
N ALA A 652 2.02 -40.31 -19.50
CA ALA A 652 1.80 -41.63 -18.90
C ALA A 652 0.68 -42.41 -19.62
N ILE A 653 -0.42 -41.74 -19.99
CA ILE A 653 -1.51 -42.35 -20.78
C ILE A 653 -1.03 -42.70 -22.19
N ASP A 654 -0.37 -41.78 -22.89
CA ASP A 654 0.19 -42.00 -24.23
C ASP A 654 1.20 -43.16 -24.26
N SER A 655 1.89 -43.42 -23.14
CA SER A 655 2.85 -44.52 -22.98
C SER A 655 2.23 -45.83 -22.46
N GLY A 656 0.94 -45.85 -22.13
CA GLY A 656 0.26 -47.00 -21.51
C GLY A 656 0.54 -47.21 -20.00
N ASN A 657 1.31 -46.32 -19.38
CA ASN A 657 1.85 -46.45 -18.02
C ASN A 657 1.10 -45.55 -17.01
N LEU A 658 -0.23 -45.44 -17.14
CA LEU A 658 -1.05 -44.63 -16.23
C LEU A 658 -0.90 -45.09 -14.76
N THR A 659 -0.77 -46.39 -14.52
CA THR A 659 -0.54 -46.99 -13.19
C THR A 659 0.60 -46.34 -12.42
N ASP A 660 1.67 -45.97 -13.11
CA ASP A 660 2.94 -45.54 -12.52
C ASP A 660 2.88 -44.09 -12.02
N ILE A 661 1.91 -43.30 -12.52
CA ILE A 661 1.68 -41.93 -12.06
C ILE A 661 0.59 -41.81 -10.99
N LEU A 662 -0.24 -42.83 -10.79
CA LEU A 662 -1.24 -42.86 -9.71
C LEU A 662 -0.57 -42.83 -8.32
N ASP A 663 -1.39 -42.56 -7.30
CA ASP A 663 -0.98 -42.67 -5.90
C ASP A 663 -1.21 -44.09 -5.38
N PRO A 664 -0.17 -44.88 -5.07
CA PRO A 664 -0.33 -46.26 -4.59
C PRO A 664 -0.97 -46.34 -3.19
N GLU A 665 -0.86 -45.29 -2.38
CA GLU A 665 -1.43 -45.24 -1.03
C GLU A 665 -2.96 -45.13 -1.04
N ALA A 666 -3.58 -44.81 -2.19
CA ALA A 666 -5.03 -44.77 -2.37
C ALA A 666 -5.68 -46.16 -2.51
N GLY A 667 -4.88 -47.23 -2.60
CA GLY A 667 -5.32 -48.61 -2.79
C GLY A 667 -5.43 -49.03 -4.26
N ALA A 668 -6.13 -50.14 -4.51
CA ALA A 668 -6.27 -50.71 -5.85
C ALA A 668 -7.24 -49.88 -6.72
N TRP A 669 -6.69 -49.02 -7.58
CA TRP A 669 -7.45 -48.20 -8.52
C TRP A 669 -8.16 -49.05 -9.59
N PRO A 670 -9.47 -48.84 -9.87
CA PRO A 670 -10.15 -49.48 -10.99
C PRO A 670 -9.68 -48.85 -12.31
N TYR A 671 -8.96 -49.60 -13.13
CA TYR A 671 -8.16 -49.03 -14.24
C TYR A 671 -8.99 -48.24 -15.26
N GLN A 672 -10.11 -48.79 -15.74
CA GLN A 672 -10.91 -48.15 -16.80
C GLN A 672 -11.55 -46.86 -16.29
N GLU A 673 -12.16 -46.91 -15.11
CA GLU A 673 -12.79 -45.77 -14.44
C GLU A 673 -11.77 -44.69 -14.05
N THR A 674 -10.54 -45.09 -13.75
CA THR A 674 -9.42 -44.17 -13.46
C THR A 674 -8.89 -43.53 -14.74
N LEU A 675 -8.86 -44.25 -15.86
CA LEU A 675 -8.55 -43.71 -17.18
C LEU A 675 -9.62 -42.72 -17.65
N ASP A 676 -10.91 -43.07 -17.53
CA ASP A 676 -12.05 -42.16 -17.78
C ASP A 676 -11.90 -40.85 -16.99
N LEU A 677 -11.60 -40.92 -15.69
CA LEU A 677 -11.41 -39.75 -14.84
C LEU A 677 -10.13 -38.96 -15.19
N ALA A 678 -9.04 -39.63 -15.56
CA ALA A 678 -7.80 -38.97 -15.98
C ALA A 678 -7.98 -38.19 -17.29
N LEU A 679 -8.65 -38.79 -18.28
CA LEU A 679 -9.01 -38.16 -19.55
C LEU A 679 -9.97 -36.98 -19.33
N LEU A 680 -10.95 -37.12 -18.42
CA LEU A 680 -11.82 -36.01 -18.02
C LEU A 680 -11.00 -34.86 -17.41
N GLY A 681 -10.09 -35.16 -16.48
CA GLY A 681 -9.18 -34.19 -15.86
C GLY A 681 -8.32 -33.44 -16.87
N LEU A 682 -7.74 -34.14 -17.85
CA LEU A 682 -6.98 -33.54 -18.95
C LEU A 682 -7.85 -32.65 -19.84
N SER A 683 -9.03 -33.10 -20.24
CA SER A 683 -9.96 -32.31 -21.08
C SER A 683 -10.43 -31.03 -20.36
N CYS A 684 -10.65 -31.08 -19.06
CA CYS A 684 -10.94 -29.91 -18.22
C CYS A 684 -9.73 -28.96 -18.16
N ALA A 685 -8.51 -29.49 -18.07
CA ALA A 685 -7.25 -28.76 -18.01
C ALA A 685 -6.73 -28.26 -19.39
N GLU A 686 -7.53 -28.30 -20.45
CA GLU A 686 -7.09 -27.84 -21.78
C GLU A 686 -6.69 -26.34 -21.81
N LEU A 687 -5.73 -26.00 -22.67
CA LEU A 687 -5.13 -24.65 -22.74
C LEU A 687 -6.06 -23.61 -23.37
N ARG A 688 -7.09 -24.04 -24.10
CA ARG A 688 -8.06 -23.19 -24.79
C ARG A 688 -9.44 -23.37 -24.20
N ARG A 689 -10.10 -22.25 -23.87
CA ARG A 689 -11.42 -22.23 -23.20
C ARG A 689 -12.51 -23.04 -23.90
N ARG A 690 -12.52 -22.99 -25.24
CA ARG A 690 -13.53 -23.63 -26.09
C ARG A 690 -13.30 -25.12 -26.33
N ASP A 691 -12.10 -25.62 -26.03
CA ASP A 691 -11.72 -27.02 -26.23
C ASP A 691 -11.98 -27.82 -24.92
N ARG A 692 -12.42 -27.16 -23.83
CA ARG A 692 -12.83 -27.75 -22.53
C ARG A 692 -14.31 -28.19 -22.53
N PRO A 693 -14.65 -29.35 -21.92
CA PRO A 693 -16.03 -29.85 -21.82
C PRO A 693 -16.94 -28.90 -21.04
N ASP A 694 -18.26 -29.05 -21.16
CA ASP A 694 -19.20 -28.33 -20.30
C ASP A 694 -19.44 -29.02 -18.97
N LEU A 695 -19.66 -28.23 -17.92
CA LEU A 695 -19.82 -28.72 -16.56
C LEU A 695 -21.12 -29.51 -16.41
N GLN A 696 -22.22 -29.00 -16.97
CA GLN A 696 -23.53 -29.63 -16.84
C GLN A 696 -23.74 -30.71 -17.91
N ASP A 697 -23.40 -30.42 -19.17
CA ASP A 697 -23.71 -31.35 -20.28
C ASP A 697 -22.75 -32.56 -20.38
N HIS A 698 -21.57 -32.52 -19.73
CA HIS A 698 -20.53 -33.54 -19.93
C HIS A 698 -19.76 -33.94 -18.67
N VAL A 699 -19.26 -32.99 -17.88
CA VAL A 699 -18.43 -33.28 -16.70
C VAL A 699 -19.25 -33.95 -15.60
N LEU A 700 -20.40 -33.38 -15.22
CA LEU A 700 -21.28 -33.98 -14.21
C LEU A 700 -21.79 -35.37 -14.61
N PRO A 701 -22.40 -35.59 -15.80
CA PRO A 701 -22.85 -36.91 -16.23
C PRO A 701 -21.73 -37.98 -16.27
N THR A 702 -20.48 -37.57 -16.55
CA THR A 702 -19.33 -38.48 -16.50
C THR A 702 -18.98 -38.86 -15.05
N LEU A 703 -18.97 -37.91 -14.13
CA LEU A 703 -18.71 -38.17 -12.71
C LEU A 703 -19.86 -38.93 -12.03
N GLU A 704 -21.11 -38.69 -12.45
CA GLU A 704 -22.29 -39.42 -12.00
C GLU A 704 -22.25 -40.89 -12.47
N ARG A 705 -21.82 -41.17 -13.71
CA ARG A 705 -21.55 -42.54 -14.17
C ARG A 705 -20.51 -43.24 -13.30
N LEU A 706 -19.45 -42.55 -12.92
CA LEU A 706 -18.39 -43.09 -12.05
C LEU A 706 -18.88 -43.27 -10.59
N LYS A 707 -19.95 -42.59 -10.16
CA LYS A 707 -20.52 -42.73 -8.81
C LYS A 707 -21.00 -44.16 -8.53
N GLU A 708 -21.55 -44.88 -9.49
CA GLU A 708 -21.98 -46.27 -9.25
C GLU A 708 -20.82 -47.17 -8.79
N VAL A 709 -19.61 -46.89 -9.29
CA VAL A 709 -18.38 -47.64 -9.00
C VAL A 709 -17.90 -47.30 -7.59
N VAL A 710 -18.04 -46.02 -7.20
CA VAL A 710 -17.83 -45.55 -5.81
C VAL A 710 -18.83 -46.19 -4.86
N ASP A 711 -20.12 -46.18 -5.17
CA ASP A 711 -21.18 -46.73 -4.31
C ASP A 711 -20.97 -48.24 -4.08
N ARG A 712 -20.62 -49.00 -5.14
CA ARG A 712 -20.24 -50.42 -5.03
C ARG A 712 -19.02 -50.62 -4.14
N ALA A 713 -17.95 -49.86 -4.38
CA ALA A 713 -16.72 -49.97 -3.60
C ALA A 713 -16.89 -49.54 -2.13
N GLN A 714 -17.69 -48.51 -1.86
CA GLN A 714 -17.98 -48.01 -0.53
C GLN A 714 -18.86 -48.99 0.26
N CYS A 715 -19.79 -49.71 -0.39
CA CYS A 715 -20.48 -50.84 0.24
C CYS A 715 -19.51 -51.97 0.62
N SER A 716 -18.62 -52.40 -0.29
CA SER A 716 -17.60 -53.42 0.02
C SER A 716 -16.64 -52.97 1.13
N ALA A 717 -16.19 -51.70 1.11
CA ALA A 717 -15.34 -51.14 2.15
C ALA A 717 -16.05 -51.03 3.51
N SER A 718 -17.35 -50.69 3.51
CA SER A 718 -18.16 -50.64 4.73
C SER A 718 -18.34 -52.01 5.37
N ILE A 719 -18.53 -53.07 4.56
CA ILE A 719 -18.55 -54.45 5.07
C ILE A 719 -17.22 -54.83 5.73
N VAL A 720 -16.09 -54.35 5.19
CA VAL A 720 -14.76 -54.56 5.79
C VAL A 720 -14.54 -53.76 7.08
N THR A 721 -15.06 -52.53 7.19
CA THR A 721 -14.97 -51.73 8.44
C THR A 721 -16.05 -52.06 9.48
N ILE A 722 -17.10 -52.79 9.10
CA ILE A 722 -18.11 -53.38 10.00
C ILE A 722 -17.62 -54.67 10.68
N LYS A 723 -16.33 -55.03 10.54
CA LYS A 723 -15.61 -55.84 11.54
C LYS A 723 -15.38 -55.05 12.83
N SER A 724 -16.49 -54.68 13.45
CA SER A 724 -16.57 -54.07 14.78
C SER A 724 -15.96 -55.02 15.80
N LYS A 725 -15.22 -54.51 16.79
CA LYS A 725 -14.98 -55.31 17.99
C LYS A 725 -16.34 -55.70 18.60
N PRO A 726 -16.54 -56.95 19.05
CA PRO A 726 -17.76 -57.35 19.72
C PRO A 726 -18.12 -56.36 20.84
N PRO A 727 -19.37 -55.87 20.90
CA PRO A 727 -19.85 -55.04 22.01
C PRO A 727 -19.51 -55.66 23.36
N ASN A 728 -18.99 -54.86 24.30
CA ASN A 728 -18.46 -55.38 25.58
C ASN A 728 -19.46 -56.24 26.39
N HIS A 729 -20.77 -56.07 26.18
CA HIS A 729 -21.82 -56.86 26.85
C HIS A 729 -22.08 -58.24 26.20
N PHE A 730 -21.45 -58.55 25.05
CA PHE A 730 -21.41 -59.88 24.46
C PHE A 730 -20.24 -60.73 25.00
N ILE A 731 -19.25 -60.10 25.65
CA ILE A 731 -18.05 -60.75 26.17
C ILE A 731 -18.34 -61.42 27.52
N CYS A 732 -17.99 -62.70 27.64
CA CYS A 732 -18.03 -63.42 28.90
C CYS A 732 -16.93 -62.90 29.84
N PRO A 733 -17.24 -62.47 31.09
CA PRO A 733 -16.22 -62.04 32.03
C PRO A 733 -15.17 -63.10 32.41
N ILE A 734 -15.52 -64.40 32.31
CA ILE A 734 -14.61 -65.51 32.61
C ILE A 734 -13.71 -65.85 31.40
N LEU A 735 -14.29 -65.94 30.20
CA LEU A 735 -13.55 -66.34 28.99
C LEU A 735 -12.79 -65.19 28.32
N GLN A 736 -13.22 -63.94 28.53
CA GLN A 736 -12.78 -62.75 27.80
C GLN A 736 -13.01 -62.82 26.27
N ASP A 737 -13.98 -63.66 25.85
CA ASP A 737 -14.42 -63.86 24.47
C ASP A 737 -15.97 -63.83 24.40
N VAL A 738 -16.54 -63.80 23.19
CA VAL A 738 -17.98 -63.74 22.93
C VAL A 738 -18.70 -64.97 23.49
N MET A 739 -19.79 -64.75 24.24
CA MET A 739 -20.64 -65.83 24.78
C MET A 739 -21.34 -66.62 23.66
N ASP A 740 -21.35 -67.94 23.75
CA ASP A 740 -22.11 -68.82 22.85
C ASP A 740 -23.46 -69.23 23.46
N ASP A 741 -23.51 -69.41 24.79
CA ASP A 741 -24.75 -69.65 25.55
C ASP A 741 -24.78 -68.73 26.79
N PRO A 742 -25.24 -67.47 26.66
CA PRO A 742 -25.24 -66.52 27.75
C PRO A 742 -26.30 -66.87 28.81
N CYS A 743 -25.90 -66.94 30.08
CA CYS A 743 -26.80 -67.13 31.21
C CYS A 743 -26.44 -66.22 32.39
N VAL A 744 -27.46 -65.83 33.16
CA VAL A 744 -27.36 -64.94 34.32
C VAL A 744 -27.17 -65.78 35.58
N ALA A 745 -26.17 -65.44 36.40
CA ALA A 745 -25.94 -66.06 37.70
C ALA A 745 -26.56 -65.26 38.84
N ALA A 746 -26.49 -65.78 40.08
CA ALA A 746 -27.11 -65.19 41.26
C ALA A 746 -26.51 -63.85 41.73
N ASP A 747 -25.42 -63.39 41.10
CA ASP A 747 -24.83 -62.06 41.28
C ASP A 747 -25.40 -61.01 40.30
N GLY A 748 -26.29 -61.42 39.39
CA GLY A 748 -26.88 -60.55 38.37
C GLY A 748 -26.03 -60.34 37.12
N TYR A 749 -24.82 -60.91 37.05
CA TYR A 749 -23.96 -60.84 35.86
C TYR A 749 -24.29 -61.96 34.88
N THR A 750 -24.05 -61.70 33.58
CA THR A 750 -24.20 -62.70 32.52
C THR A 750 -22.83 -63.27 32.14
N TYR A 751 -22.77 -64.59 31.96
CA TYR A 751 -21.58 -65.36 31.63
C TYR A 751 -21.90 -66.39 30.53
N ASP A 752 -20.90 -66.96 29.86
CA ASP A 752 -21.12 -68.16 29.06
C ASP A 752 -21.39 -69.35 29.99
N ARG A 753 -22.43 -70.14 29.69
CA ARG A 753 -22.87 -71.29 30.48
C ARG A 753 -21.72 -72.21 30.87
N LYS A 754 -20.91 -72.64 29.91
CA LYS A 754 -19.84 -73.64 30.17
C LYS A 754 -18.76 -73.07 31.08
N ALA A 755 -18.51 -71.76 30.99
CA ALA A 755 -17.52 -71.07 31.81
C ALA A 755 -18.00 -70.91 33.26
N ILE A 756 -19.25 -70.50 33.47
CA ILE A 756 -19.80 -70.33 34.82
C ILE A 756 -20.14 -71.66 35.49
N GLU A 757 -20.64 -72.66 34.76
CA GLU A 757 -20.88 -74.01 35.31
C GLU A 757 -19.57 -74.60 35.83
N LYS A 758 -18.48 -74.59 35.04
CA LYS A 758 -17.16 -75.03 35.49
C LYS A 758 -16.62 -74.22 36.67
N TRP A 759 -16.80 -72.89 36.68
CA TRP A 759 -16.38 -72.07 37.83
C TRP A 759 -17.10 -72.49 39.11
N LEU A 760 -18.39 -72.83 39.01
CA LEU A 760 -19.24 -73.25 40.13
C LEU A 760 -19.02 -74.70 40.60
N GLU A 761 -18.29 -75.53 39.85
CA GLU A 761 -17.79 -76.83 40.34
C GLU A 761 -16.74 -76.63 41.44
N GLU A 762 -15.84 -75.65 41.27
CA GLU A 762 -14.71 -75.38 42.16
C GLU A 762 -14.96 -74.25 43.17
N ASN A 763 -15.98 -73.39 42.97
CA ASN A 763 -16.20 -72.17 43.75
C ASN A 763 -17.68 -71.94 44.16
N ASP A 764 -17.89 -71.36 45.34
CA ASP A 764 -19.19 -70.89 45.85
C ASP A 764 -19.38 -69.35 45.73
N LYS A 765 -18.55 -68.70 44.91
CA LYS A 765 -18.42 -67.24 44.84
C LYS A 765 -18.57 -66.69 43.44
N SER A 766 -19.08 -65.46 43.36
CA SER A 766 -19.19 -64.67 42.14
C SER A 766 -17.82 -64.43 41.50
N PRO A 767 -17.61 -64.78 40.21
CA PRO A 767 -16.38 -64.43 39.48
C PRO A 767 -16.12 -62.92 39.44
N MET A 768 -17.17 -62.11 39.32
CA MET A 768 -17.06 -60.65 39.18
C MET A 768 -16.87 -59.89 40.50
N THR A 769 -17.36 -60.42 41.62
CA THR A 769 -17.37 -59.69 42.91
C THR A 769 -16.66 -60.39 44.07
N ASN A 770 -16.27 -61.67 43.91
CA ASN A 770 -15.66 -62.51 44.97
C ASN A 770 -16.53 -62.64 46.26
N MET A 771 -17.81 -62.25 46.18
CA MET A 771 -18.83 -62.48 47.21
C MET A 771 -19.46 -63.87 47.07
N ALA A 772 -19.94 -64.45 48.16
CA ALA A 772 -20.67 -65.72 48.13
C ALA A 772 -21.98 -65.59 47.33
N LEU A 773 -22.29 -66.57 46.48
CA LEU A 773 -23.49 -66.55 45.65
C LEU A 773 -24.72 -67.05 46.43
N PRO A 774 -25.88 -66.36 46.35
CA PRO A 774 -27.11 -66.82 47.00
C PRO A 774 -27.59 -68.22 46.57
N HIS A 775 -27.31 -68.61 45.33
CA HIS A 775 -27.57 -69.96 44.80
C HIS A 775 -26.73 -70.23 43.54
N LYS A 776 -26.60 -71.50 43.14
CA LYS A 776 -25.91 -71.92 41.90
C LYS A 776 -26.82 -72.02 40.67
N HIS A 777 -28.10 -71.66 40.76
CA HIS A 777 -29.00 -71.66 39.60
C HIS A 777 -28.61 -70.58 38.57
N LEU A 778 -28.67 -70.95 37.29
CA LEU A 778 -28.34 -70.13 36.13
C LEU A 778 -29.58 -69.93 35.24
N ILE A 779 -29.87 -68.69 34.86
CA ILE A 779 -31.05 -68.35 34.06
C ILE A 779 -30.61 -68.04 32.61
N PRO A 780 -31.09 -68.76 31.57
CA PRO A 780 -30.72 -68.47 30.19
C PRO A 780 -31.10 -67.05 29.76
N ASN A 781 -30.16 -66.31 29.16
CA ASN A 781 -30.37 -64.94 28.68
C ASN A 781 -30.71 -64.95 27.17
N TYR A 782 -31.89 -65.45 26.82
CA TYR A 782 -32.32 -65.60 25.42
C TYR A 782 -32.30 -64.27 24.64
N THR A 783 -32.55 -63.14 25.31
CA THR A 783 -32.48 -61.80 24.70
C THR A 783 -31.06 -61.48 24.25
N LEU A 784 -30.06 -61.73 25.10
CA LEU A 784 -28.66 -61.54 24.75
C LEU A 784 -28.18 -62.56 23.72
N LEU A 785 -28.61 -63.82 23.82
CA LEU A 785 -28.32 -64.85 22.82
C LEU A 785 -28.84 -64.45 21.43
N SER A 786 -30.07 -63.91 21.36
CA SER A 786 -30.64 -63.42 20.10
C SER A 786 -29.84 -62.26 19.52
N ALA A 787 -29.41 -61.30 20.35
CA ALA A 787 -28.57 -60.18 19.92
C ALA A 787 -27.17 -60.62 19.46
N ILE A 788 -26.56 -61.61 20.14
CA ILE A 788 -25.28 -62.21 19.74
C ILE A 788 -25.40 -62.99 18.44
N LEU A 789 -26.51 -63.73 18.23
CA LEU A 789 -26.75 -64.45 16.98
C LEU A 789 -27.04 -63.49 15.81
N GLU A 790 -27.79 -62.41 16.04
CA GLU A 790 -28.03 -61.38 15.04
C GLU A 790 -26.72 -60.68 14.64
N TRP A 791 -25.85 -60.35 15.60
CA TRP A 791 -24.50 -59.84 15.33
C TRP A 791 -23.63 -60.88 14.62
N LYS A 792 -23.63 -62.13 15.11
CA LYS A 792 -23.10 -63.36 14.46
C LYS A 792 -23.38 -63.35 12.94
N SER A 793 -24.65 -63.22 12.58
CA SER A 793 -25.16 -63.24 11.19
C SER A 793 -24.90 -61.99 10.35
N ARG A 794 -24.32 -60.94 10.94
CA ARG A 794 -23.91 -59.70 10.25
C ARG A 794 -22.41 -59.66 9.94
N GLU A 795 -21.62 -60.59 10.50
CA GLU A 795 -20.18 -60.73 10.21
C GLU A 795 -19.84 -61.80 9.16
N SER A 796 -20.82 -62.64 8.78
CA SER A 796 -20.69 -63.81 7.89
C SER A 796 -21.26 -63.59 6.49
#